data_AF-A0A9E7H8J4-F1
#
_entry.id   AF-A0A9E7H8J4-F1
#
_cell.length_a   1.000
_cell.length_b   1.000
_cell.length_c   1.000
_cell.angle_alpha   90.00
_cell.angle_beta   90.00
_cell.angle_gamma   90.00
#
_symmetry.space_group_name_H-M   'P 1'
#
loop_
_entity.id
_entity.type
_entity.pdbx_description
1 polymer ?
#
loop_
_entity_poly.entity_id
_entity_poly.type
_entity_poly.pdbx_seq_one_letter_code
_entity_poly.pdbx_strand_id
1 'polypeptide(L)'
;MSHNPIDCRLPRRARSRAADISRGIDEQLSTVAGFMDSLSATLVVFFLVRGSSAAKFTLTNNCDYTVWPGVLSNAGDAALSTTGFTLETGQSKSLDAPAGWSGRLWARTLCATDSSGRVSCGTGDCGSGEVECSGGGATPPVTLAEFTLGGGGGGGMDYYDVSLVDGYNLPMLVVAQGGSGGGCGSTGCVAVLNRVCPSDLKVVAARSSSRGGEGVACMSACEAFGSPQYCCTGAFGNSNTCKPSSYSQFFKNACPRAYSYAFDDATSTFTCASAGYLITFCPSTASQKSSSQNPESSAGDEPTVASGVAVGDANAKKRRRMSVKCVINNSGLLSVKPYLLSTVVSVVASPPQNMLLSAVFEIGGGDSLSLSLSLSRICEGGSMAAATETIDKGAREVVLSVSHLFLLLLLLSPSPLASSVNVVTHLPGFDGPLPFYLETGYVNVNEAKDVQLFYYFIKSEREPEDDPLLVWLTGGPGCSALSGLIYEIGPLEFDVEGYTEGLLPTLFYKSTSWTKVSSIIFLDSPVGTGFSYSTSKRGLKTSDTKSSVDVHTFLRKWYVDHPSFIANPLYVAGDSYSGFTVPVVAQYIADGNEAGYGVHLNLKGYLLGNPCTDANYDGDARIPYAHGVGFISDELYESTKSSCGGKYQNPSNAECSRCGDSVNQDLSGINTAQILEPLCSSVETPKPNIITADGRRLLEALSELPMSNTYDPLCRNYGYLLSHAWANNDTVRQALGIREGSTQTWVRCDFGLNNYTYDVLSSVNYHFSLTNRGYRALVYSGDHDMTVPFLGTQAWIRSLNFSIVDDWRPWSVEGQVAGFTRTYSNNLTFATVKVSACVFIRRIELVDGIVIHGAQLVIFFARVVVIRLQSTGRRNA
;
A
#
# COMPACT_ATOMS: atom_id res chain seq x y z
N MET A 1 -5.60 3.32 -104.30
CA MET A 1 -4.85 3.82 -103.13
C MET A 1 -5.63 4.98 -102.54
N SER A 2 -6.31 4.76 -101.42
CA SER A 2 -7.15 5.77 -100.78
C SER A 2 -7.11 5.58 -99.27
N HIS A 3 -6.62 6.59 -98.55
CA HIS A 3 -6.93 6.80 -97.15
C HIS A 3 -7.43 8.23 -96.98
N ASN A 4 -8.66 8.36 -96.49
CA ASN A 4 -9.12 9.42 -95.60
C ASN A 4 -10.44 8.99 -94.93
N PRO A 5 -10.84 9.65 -93.82
CA PRO A 5 -11.18 8.99 -92.56
C PRO A 5 -12.68 8.84 -92.32
N ILE A 6 -13.03 7.92 -91.42
CA ILE A 6 -14.41 7.64 -90.99
C ILE A 6 -14.66 8.31 -89.63
N ASP A 7 -15.65 9.21 -89.61
CA ASP A 7 -16.30 9.79 -88.43
C ASP A 7 -17.17 8.72 -87.74
N CYS A 8 -16.99 8.50 -86.43
CA CYS A 8 -17.88 7.65 -85.63
C CYS A 8 -18.33 8.38 -84.37
N ARG A 9 -19.46 9.06 -84.50
CA ARG A 9 -20.28 9.55 -83.39
C ARG A 9 -20.91 8.38 -82.62
N LEU A 10 -20.73 8.36 -81.30
CA LEU A 10 -21.46 7.49 -80.37
C LEU A 10 -22.98 7.82 -80.39
N PRO A 11 -23.87 6.81 -80.33
CA PRO A 11 -25.31 7.03 -80.37
C PRO A 11 -25.85 7.73 -79.10
N ARG A 12 -26.76 8.70 -79.28
CA ARG A 12 -27.35 9.55 -78.22
C ARG A 12 -27.94 8.79 -77.01
N ARG A 13 -28.35 7.53 -77.16
CA ARG A 13 -28.89 6.70 -76.06
C ARG A 13 -27.84 6.17 -75.07
N ALA A 14 -26.57 6.06 -75.48
CA ALA A 14 -25.49 5.61 -74.59
C ALA A 14 -25.00 6.74 -73.66
N ARG A 15 -25.07 8.00 -74.11
CA ARG A 15 -24.73 9.17 -73.30
C ARG A 15 -25.77 9.48 -72.22
N SER A 16 -27.07 9.25 -72.47
CA SER A 16 -28.09 9.51 -71.44
C SER A 16 -28.03 8.48 -70.31
N ARG A 17 -27.80 7.19 -70.60
CA ARG A 17 -27.67 6.15 -69.56
C ARG A 17 -26.41 6.30 -68.70
N ALA A 18 -25.30 6.75 -69.26
CA ALA A 18 -24.09 7.05 -68.49
C ALA A 18 -24.28 8.29 -67.59
N ALA A 19 -25.03 9.30 -68.07
CA ALA A 19 -25.38 10.48 -67.29
C ALA A 19 -26.34 10.15 -66.13
N ASP A 20 -27.32 9.25 -66.35
CA ASP A 20 -28.26 8.82 -65.29
C ASP A 20 -27.57 7.99 -64.19
N ILE A 21 -26.57 7.17 -64.54
CA ILE A 21 -25.77 6.40 -63.56
C ILE A 21 -24.84 7.32 -62.75
N SER A 22 -24.21 8.32 -63.40
CA SER A 22 -23.41 9.33 -62.69
C SER A 22 -24.27 10.14 -61.72
N ARG A 23 -25.49 10.51 -62.13
CA ARG A 23 -26.42 11.29 -61.30
C ARG A 23 -26.92 10.52 -60.07
N GLY A 24 -27.15 9.21 -60.21
CA GLY A 24 -27.55 8.35 -59.09
C GLY A 24 -26.41 8.09 -58.09
N ILE A 25 -25.17 8.04 -58.55
CA ILE A 25 -23.98 7.92 -57.69
C ILE A 25 -23.71 9.25 -56.96
N ASP A 26 -23.86 10.40 -57.64
CA ASP A 26 -23.74 11.72 -57.03
C ASP A 26 -24.86 12.01 -56.00
N GLU A 27 -26.10 11.57 -56.24
CA GLU A 27 -27.19 11.68 -55.26
C GLU A 27 -26.90 10.86 -53.98
N GLN A 28 -26.40 9.63 -54.13
CA GLN A 28 -26.03 8.76 -52.99
C GLN A 28 -24.83 9.32 -52.21
N LEU A 29 -23.81 9.84 -52.90
CA LEU A 29 -22.66 10.49 -52.27
C LEU A 29 -23.03 11.81 -51.58
N SER A 30 -23.95 12.60 -52.15
CA SER A 30 -24.44 13.84 -51.50
C SER A 30 -25.27 13.55 -50.24
N THR A 31 -25.99 12.42 -50.21
CA THR A 31 -26.78 12.00 -49.06
C THR A 31 -25.87 11.53 -47.92
N VAL A 32 -24.77 10.84 -48.24
CA VAL A 32 -23.74 10.45 -47.27
C VAL A 32 -22.94 11.66 -46.78
N ALA A 33 -22.58 12.60 -47.66
CA ALA A 33 -21.91 13.84 -47.29
C ALA A 33 -22.78 14.74 -46.38
N GLY A 34 -24.06 14.88 -46.69
CA GLY A 34 -25.02 15.62 -45.85
C GLY A 34 -25.24 14.97 -44.48
N PHE A 35 -25.14 13.63 -44.39
CA PHE A 35 -25.17 12.92 -43.11
C PHE A 35 -23.89 13.17 -42.29
N MET A 36 -22.72 13.25 -42.95
CA MET A 36 -21.44 13.55 -42.29
C MET A 36 -21.31 15.03 -41.88
N ASP A 37 -21.89 15.96 -42.64
CA ASP A 37 -21.93 17.38 -42.30
C ASP A 37 -22.91 17.66 -41.16
N SER A 38 -24.04 16.96 -41.12
CA SER A 38 -25.00 17.05 -40.00
C SER A 38 -24.42 16.41 -38.73
N LEU A 39 -23.65 15.32 -38.86
CA LEU A 39 -22.91 14.71 -37.75
C LEU A 39 -21.76 15.61 -37.25
N SER A 40 -21.05 16.30 -38.16
CA SER A 40 -20.03 17.30 -37.82
C SER A 40 -20.64 18.54 -37.18
N ALA A 41 -21.78 19.04 -37.66
CA ALA A 41 -22.46 20.19 -37.05
C ALA A 41 -23.02 19.83 -35.66
N THR A 42 -23.50 18.61 -35.46
CA THR A 42 -23.95 18.11 -34.15
C THR A 42 -22.78 17.89 -33.21
N LEU A 43 -21.63 17.40 -33.71
CA LEU A 43 -20.38 17.35 -32.94
C LEU A 43 -19.88 18.76 -32.58
N VAL A 44 -19.90 19.71 -33.51
CA VAL A 44 -19.44 21.09 -33.31
C VAL A 44 -20.36 21.84 -32.35
N VAL A 45 -21.67 21.60 -32.34
CA VAL A 45 -22.57 22.14 -31.31
C VAL A 45 -22.36 21.46 -29.95
N PHE A 46 -22.02 20.17 -29.91
CA PHE A 46 -21.54 19.51 -28.69
C PHE A 46 -20.17 20.03 -28.20
N PHE A 47 -19.31 20.52 -29.10
CA PHE A 47 -18.01 21.11 -28.77
C PHE A 47 -18.06 22.63 -28.49
N LEU A 48 -19.10 23.34 -28.96
CA LEU A 48 -19.25 24.79 -28.79
C LEU A 48 -20.18 25.18 -27.63
N VAL A 49 -20.90 24.24 -27.01
CA VAL A 49 -21.49 24.42 -25.68
C VAL A 49 -20.56 23.84 -24.63
N ARG A 50 -19.34 24.38 -24.52
CA ARG A 50 -18.61 24.36 -23.24
C ARG A 50 -19.25 25.43 -22.35
N GLY A 51 -20.39 25.11 -21.76
CA GLY A 51 -20.86 25.85 -20.61
C GLY A 51 -19.76 25.85 -19.56
N SER A 52 -19.30 27.02 -19.15
CA SER A 52 -18.36 27.18 -18.04
C SER A 52 -18.96 26.49 -16.81
N SER A 53 -18.45 25.31 -16.43
CA SER A 53 -18.90 24.64 -15.22
C SER A 53 -18.39 25.46 -14.04
N ALA A 54 -19.30 26.16 -13.36
CA ALA A 54 -18.99 26.74 -12.05
C ALA A 54 -18.60 25.59 -11.10
N ALA A 55 -17.54 25.79 -10.31
CA ALA A 55 -17.20 24.83 -9.25
C ALA A 55 -18.15 25.05 -8.07
N LYS A 56 -18.63 23.95 -7.49
CA LYS A 56 -19.56 24.01 -6.36
C LYS A 56 -18.84 23.71 -5.05
N PHE A 57 -18.75 24.70 -4.17
CA PHE A 57 -18.30 24.51 -2.79
C PHE A 57 -19.47 24.07 -1.93
N THR A 58 -19.31 23.03 -1.12
CA THR A 58 -20.28 22.62 -0.10
C THR A 58 -19.61 22.65 1.25
N LEU A 59 -20.07 23.54 2.13
CA LEU A 59 -19.53 23.72 3.46
C LEU A 59 -20.44 23.01 4.46
N THR A 60 -19.87 22.11 5.27
CA THR A 60 -20.58 21.27 6.24
C THR A 60 -20.02 21.48 7.64
N ASN A 61 -20.88 21.73 8.62
CA ASN A 61 -20.50 21.83 10.02
C ASN A 61 -20.77 20.50 10.76
N ASN A 62 -19.72 19.77 11.12
CA ASN A 62 -19.81 18.57 11.95
C ASN A 62 -19.33 18.81 13.39
N CYS A 63 -19.03 20.06 13.76
CA CYS A 63 -18.70 20.41 15.13
C CYS A 63 -19.97 20.26 16.01
N ASP A 64 -19.79 19.94 17.28
CA ASP A 64 -20.85 19.90 18.30
C ASP A 64 -21.33 21.30 18.74
N TYR A 65 -20.87 22.33 18.03
CA TYR A 65 -21.25 23.73 18.20
C TYR A 65 -21.44 24.41 16.85
N THR A 66 -22.16 25.54 16.87
CA THR A 66 -22.36 26.41 15.71
C THR A 66 -21.03 27.03 15.24
N VAL A 67 -20.83 27.05 13.93
CA VAL A 67 -19.71 27.76 13.29
C VAL A 67 -20.23 28.85 12.37
N TRP A 68 -19.43 29.89 12.14
CA TRP A 68 -19.77 31.00 11.25
C TRP A 68 -18.77 31.06 10.09
N PRO A 69 -19.01 30.34 8.97
CA PRO A 69 -18.10 30.37 7.84
C PRO A 69 -17.91 31.78 7.30
N GLY A 70 -16.68 32.07 6.89
CA GLY A 70 -16.27 33.28 6.18
C GLY A 70 -15.73 32.94 4.81
N VAL A 71 -15.94 33.83 3.85
CA VAL A 71 -15.48 33.68 2.46
C VAL A 71 -14.86 35.00 2.01
N LEU A 72 -13.64 34.91 1.48
CA LEU A 72 -12.92 36.02 0.90
C LEU A 72 -12.55 35.68 -0.55
N SER A 73 -13.04 36.46 -1.51
CA SER A 73 -12.57 36.39 -2.91
C SER A 73 -11.31 37.25 -3.05
N ASN A 74 -10.34 36.81 -3.85
CA ASN A 74 -9.11 37.57 -4.09
C ASN A 74 -9.38 38.84 -4.91
N ALA A 75 -8.44 39.77 -4.88
CA ALA A 75 -8.56 41.03 -5.59
C ALA A 75 -8.66 40.81 -7.11
N GLY A 76 -9.78 41.26 -7.71
CA GLY A 76 -10.05 41.09 -9.14
C GLY A 76 -10.94 39.90 -9.49
N ASP A 77 -11.23 39.01 -8.53
CA ASP A 77 -12.17 37.91 -8.71
C ASP A 77 -13.62 38.31 -8.38
N ALA A 78 -14.58 37.61 -8.98
CA ALA A 78 -15.99 37.84 -8.73
C ALA A 78 -16.36 37.45 -7.29
N ALA A 79 -17.08 38.34 -6.59
CA ALA A 79 -17.62 38.03 -5.28
C ALA A 79 -18.64 36.88 -5.37
N LEU A 80 -18.55 35.94 -4.43
CA LEU A 80 -19.56 34.88 -4.30
C LEU A 80 -20.87 35.43 -3.71
N SER A 81 -21.92 34.62 -3.71
CA SER A 81 -23.27 35.02 -3.26
C SER A 81 -23.38 35.46 -1.79
N THR A 82 -22.36 35.17 -0.98
CA THR A 82 -22.22 35.57 0.42
C THR A 82 -20.74 35.58 0.80
N THR A 83 -20.38 36.44 1.74
CA THR A 83 -19.04 36.54 2.35
C THR A 83 -19.00 36.00 3.78
N GLY A 84 -20.16 35.66 4.37
CA GLY A 84 -20.24 34.98 5.65
C GLY A 84 -21.66 34.59 6.04
N PHE A 85 -21.79 33.46 6.74
CA PHE A 85 -23.08 32.90 7.15
C PHE A 85 -22.93 32.04 8.41
N THR A 86 -24.03 31.48 8.92
CA THR A 86 -24.07 30.60 10.09
C THR A 86 -24.37 29.17 9.65
N LEU A 87 -23.70 28.19 10.27
CA LEU A 87 -24.03 26.76 10.15
C LEU A 87 -24.18 26.14 11.54
N GLU A 88 -25.38 25.66 11.84
CA GLU A 88 -25.63 24.82 13.02
C GLU A 88 -25.01 23.42 12.86
N THR A 89 -24.90 22.67 13.95
CA THR A 89 -24.38 21.29 13.93
C THR A 89 -25.16 20.42 12.94
N GLY A 90 -24.44 19.74 12.05
CA GLY A 90 -24.97 18.90 10.97
C GLY A 90 -25.45 19.67 9.74
N GLN A 91 -25.44 21.01 9.75
CA GLN A 91 -25.92 21.81 8.64
C GLN A 91 -24.88 21.91 7.52
N SER A 92 -25.35 21.96 6.27
CA SER A 92 -24.53 22.23 5.10
C SER A 92 -25.10 23.36 4.25
N LYS A 93 -24.24 24.13 3.60
CA LYS A 93 -24.62 25.15 2.61
C LYS A 93 -23.67 25.10 1.42
N SER A 94 -24.21 25.20 0.20
CA SER A 94 -23.40 25.25 -1.02
C SER A 94 -23.28 26.66 -1.58
N LEU A 95 -22.13 26.94 -2.19
CA LEU A 95 -21.81 28.17 -2.90
C LEU A 95 -21.27 27.82 -4.29
N ASP A 96 -21.73 28.53 -5.31
CA ASP A 96 -21.23 28.37 -6.68
C ASP A 96 -20.14 29.40 -6.95
N ALA A 97 -18.99 28.96 -7.44
CA ALA A 97 -17.86 29.80 -7.80
C ALA A 97 -17.61 29.76 -9.32
N PRO A 98 -17.45 30.93 -9.97
CA PRO A 98 -17.20 30.96 -11.41
C PRO A 98 -15.83 30.37 -11.76
N ALA A 99 -15.68 29.89 -12.99
CA ALA A 99 -14.39 29.45 -13.51
C ALA A 99 -13.36 30.59 -13.44
N GLY A 100 -12.14 30.29 -12.99
CA GLY A 100 -11.10 31.30 -12.77
C GLY A 100 -11.07 31.89 -11.37
N TRP A 101 -12.07 31.61 -10.52
CA TRP A 101 -12.16 32.21 -9.17
C TRP A 101 -11.02 31.75 -8.27
N SER A 102 -10.43 32.68 -7.51
CA SER A 102 -9.51 32.38 -6.43
C SER A 102 -9.92 33.07 -5.12
N GLY A 103 -9.67 32.40 -4.00
CA GLY A 103 -10.09 32.90 -2.70
C GLY A 103 -9.89 31.93 -1.55
N ARG A 104 -10.40 32.32 -0.38
CA ARG A 104 -10.22 31.63 0.91
C ARG A 104 -11.55 31.41 1.60
N LEU A 105 -11.69 30.26 2.26
CA LEU A 105 -12.82 29.91 3.10
C LEU A 105 -12.33 29.44 4.48
N TRP A 106 -13.03 29.81 5.54
CA TRP A 106 -12.71 29.39 6.91
C TRP A 106 -13.96 29.34 7.80
N ALA A 107 -13.80 28.87 9.03
CA ALA A 107 -14.86 28.91 10.05
C ALA A 107 -14.44 29.74 11.27
N ARG A 108 -15.32 30.64 11.69
CA ARG A 108 -15.22 31.37 12.97
C ARG A 108 -15.86 30.58 14.09
N THR A 109 -15.26 30.63 15.28
CA THR A 109 -15.79 29.99 16.49
C THR A 109 -15.95 30.98 17.63
N LEU A 110 -16.75 30.59 18.64
CA LEU A 110 -17.02 31.38 19.84
C LEU A 110 -17.56 32.78 19.49
N CYS A 111 -18.44 32.84 18.48
CA CYS A 111 -19.07 34.10 18.08
C CYS A 111 -20.19 34.49 19.03
N ALA A 112 -20.24 35.77 19.37
CA ALA A 112 -21.28 36.38 20.18
C ALA A 112 -21.76 37.68 19.53
N THR A 113 -23.06 37.94 19.65
CA THR A 113 -23.67 39.21 19.27
C THR A 113 -23.81 40.06 20.52
N ASP A 114 -23.27 41.27 20.49
CA ASP A 114 -23.42 42.21 21.60
C ASP A 114 -24.81 42.89 21.63
N SER A 115 -25.05 43.69 22.65
CA SER A 115 -26.33 44.41 22.81
C SER A 115 -26.62 45.44 21.71
N SER A 116 -25.63 45.78 20.88
CA SER A 116 -25.77 46.67 19.73
C SER A 116 -26.02 45.92 18.42
N GLY A 117 -26.07 44.59 18.46
CA GLY A 117 -26.25 43.74 17.28
C GLY A 117 -24.93 43.37 16.58
N ARG A 118 -23.78 43.81 17.11
CA ARG A 118 -22.48 43.57 16.50
C ARG A 118 -22.00 42.16 16.80
N VAL A 119 -21.60 41.41 15.77
CA VAL A 119 -21.02 40.06 15.88
C VAL A 119 -19.51 40.17 16.08
N SER A 120 -18.99 39.43 17.06
CA SER A 120 -17.55 39.25 17.27
C SER A 120 -17.24 37.80 17.61
N CYS A 121 -16.11 37.29 17.16
CA CYS A 121 -15.73 35.88 17.29
C CYS A 121 -14.42 35.70 18.05
N GLY A 122 -14.36 34.66 18.88
CA GLY A 122 -13.15 34.35 19.64
C GLY A 122 -12.00 33.85 18.77
N THR A 123 -12.28 33.26 17.60
CA THR A 123 -11.27 32.86 16.61
C THR A 123 -11.76 33.13 15.19
N GLY A 124 -10.83 33.42 14.27
CA GLY A 124 -11.09 33.59 12.84
C GLY A 124 -11.95 34.80 12.46
N ASP A 125 -12.21 35.74 13.37
CA ASP A 125 -13.07 36.91 13.12
C ASP A 125 -12.61 37.68 11.87
N CYS A 126 -13.54 38.25 11.11
CA CYS A 126 -13.23 39.09 9.95
C CYS A 126 -13.42 40.59 10.19
N GLY A 127 -13.73 40.99 11.42
CA GLY A 127 -13.71 42.39 11.86
C GLY A 127 -14.81 43.27 11.29
N SER A 128 -15.73 42.72 10.49
CA SER A 128 -16.86 43.46 9.91
C SER A 128 -17.87 43.91 10.98
N GLY A 129 -17.92 43.22 12.12
CA GLY A 129 -18.96 43.41 13.13
C GLY A 129 -20.29 42.76 12.75
N GLU A 130 -20.33 41.97 11.67
CA GLU A 130 -21.52 41.34 11.11
C GLU A 130 -21.25 39.85 10.80
N VAL A 131 -22.32 39.09 10.53
CA VAL A 131 -22.16 37.72 10.01
C VAL A 131 -21.51 37.74 8.63
N GLU A 132 -21.83 38.69 7.78
CA GLU A 132 -21.16 38.89 6.49
C GLU A 132 -19.77 39.53 6.70
N CYS A 133 -18.72 38.98 6.08
CA CYS A 133 -17.36 39.51 6.23
C CYS A 133 -17.08 40.75 5.38
N SER A 134 -17.90 41.04 4.37
CA SER A 134 -17.82 42.27 3.55
C SER A 134 -16.43 42.54 2.97
N GLY A 135 -15.71 41.47 2.60
CA GLY A 135 -14.32 41.56 2.09
C GLY A 135 -13.23 41.58 3.17
N GLY A 136 -13.58 41.49 4.44
CA GLY A 136 -12.63 41.26 5.53
C GLY A 136 -12.09 39.83 5.51
N GLY A 137 -10.77 39.69 5.65
CA GLY A 137 -10.10 38.39 5.80
C GLY A 137 -10.16 37.87 7.22
N ALA A 138 -9.85 36.58 7.39
CA ALA A 138 -9.79 35.95 8.69
C ALA A 138 -8.67 36.53 9.56
N THR A 139 -8.98 36.83 10.82
CA THR A 139 -7.99 37.21 11.84
C THR A 139 -7.37 35.95 12.43
N PRO A 140 -6.05 35.77 12.35
CA PRO A 140 -5.35 34.64 12.98
C PRO A 140 -5.53 34.58 14.51
N PRO A 141 -5.45 33.39 15.15
CA PRO A 141 -5.21 32.08 14.54
C PRO A 141 -6.44 31.47 13.85
N VAL A 142 -6.25 30.89 12.67
CA VAL A 142 -7.34 30.32 11.86
C VAL A 142 -6.87 29.25 10.88
N THR A 143 -7.60 28.14 10.81
CA THR A 143 -7.42 27.12 9.75
C THR A 143 -8.10 27.61 8.47
N LEU A 144 -7.35 27.73 7.37
CA LEU A 144 -7.85 28.25 6.08
C LEU A 144 -7.93 27.17 5.01
N ALA A 145 -8.94 27.22 4.15
CA ALA A 145 -8.96 26.52 2.87
C ALA A 145 -8.74 27.52 1.74
N GLU A 146 -7.72 27.32 0.93
CA GLU A 146 -7.31 28.20 -0.17
C GLU A 146 -7.59 27.54 -1.52
N PHE A 147 -8.05 28.32 -2.50
CA PHE A 147 -8.42 27.82 -3.83
C PHE A 147 -7.98 28.79 -4.94
N THR A 148 -7.59 28.22 -6.08
CA THR A 148 -7.42 28.90 -7.36
C THR A 148 -7.98 28.00 -8.45
N LEU A 149 -9.16 28.32 -8.97
CA LEU A 149 -9.88 27.50 -9.96
C LEU A 149 -9.41 27.80 -11.38
N GLY A 150 -9.11 26.78 -12.18
CA GLY A 150 -8.69 26.93 -13.57
C GLY A 150 -7.38 27.71 -13.78
N GLY A 151 -6.43 27.63 -12.85
CA GLY A 151 -5.22 28.44 -12.78
C GLY A 151 -4.30 28.36 -14.00
N GLY A 152 -4.37 29.37 -14.87
CA GLY A 152 -3.27 30.14 -15.47
C GLY A 152 -2.17 29.50 -16.34
N GLY A 153 -2.02 28.17 -16.39
CA GLY A 153 -0.91 27.50 -17.08
C GLY A 153 -1.35 26.32 -17.93
N GLY A 154 -1.94 26.58 -19.11
CA GLY A 154 -2.11 25.59 -20.20
C GLY A 154 -2.97 24.34 -19.96
N GLY A 155 -3.42 24.04 -18.72
CA GLY A 155 -4.05 22.76 -18.37
C GLY A 155 -5.46 22.81 -17.77
N GLY A 156 -5.97 23.99 -17.36
CA GLY A 156 -7.32 24.10 -16.78
C GLY A 156 -7.51 23.41 -15.42
N MET A 157 -6.43 23.27 -14.64
CA MET A 157 -6.44 22.63 -13.31
C MET A 157 -6.82 23.63 -12.21
N ASP A 158 -7.56 23.16 -11.22
CA ASP A 158 -7.76 23.86 -9.96
C ASP A 158 -6.63 23.53 -8.99
N TYR A 159 -6.24 24.49 -8.17
CA TYR A 159 -5.29 24.35 -7.07
C TYR A 159 -6.01 24.60 -5.76
N TYR A 160 -5.81 23.73 -4.77
CA TYR A 160 -6.41 23.88 -3.46
C TYR A 160 -5.57 23.27 -2.35
N ASP A 161 -5.67 23.85 -1.15
CA ASP A 161 -4.96 23.42 0.04
C ASP A 161 -5.72 23.84 1.32
N VAL A 162 -5.35 23.20 2.44
CA VAL A 162 -5.67 23.69 3.78
C VAL A 162 -4.39 24.21 4.42
N SER A 163 -4.43 25.44 4.92
CA SER A 163 -3.28 26.18 5.44
C SER A 163 -3.41 26.47 6.93
N LEU A 164 -2.31 26.16 7.65
CA LEU A 164 -2.08 26.44 9.07
C LEU A 164 -1.00 27.51 9.26
N VAL A 165 -0.61 28.21 8.19
CA VAL A 165 0.36 29.32 8.22
C VAL A 165 -0.15 30.44 9.13
N ASP A 166 -1.46 30.68 9.10
CA ASP A 166 -2.17 31.64 9.95
C ASP A 166 -2.64 31.00 11.26
N GLY A 167 -2.07 29.85 11.66
CA GLY A 167 -2.43 29.13 12.89
C GLY A 167 -3.58 28.14 12.70
N TYR A 168 -4.16 27.70 13.82
CA TYR A 168 -5.19 26.67 13.85
C TYR A 168 -6.26 27.05 14.86
N ASN A 169 -7.53 26.92 14.49
CA ASN A 169 -8.65 27.10 15.41
C ASN A 169 -9.61 25.90 15.48
N LEU A 170 -9.81 25.18 14.38
CA LEU A 170 -10.62 23.95 14.34
C LEU A 170 -10.14 22.97 13.26
N PRO A 171 -10.51 21.68 13.36
CA PRO A 171 -10.18 20.70 12.34
C PRO A 171 -10.96 20.96 11.04
N MET A 172 -10.31 20.83 9.89
CA MET A 172 -10.90 21.07 8.57
C MET A 172 -10.43 20.03 7.56
N LEU A 173 -11.34 19.60 6.69
CA LEU A 173 -11.04 18.70 5.58
C LEU A 173 -11.70 19.21 4.28
N VAL A 174 -10.94 19.23 3.20
CA VAL A 174 -11.40 19.53 1.84
C VAL A 174 -11.28 18.27 0.99
N VAL A 175 -12.37 17.91 0.31
CA VAL A 175 -12.44 16.76 -0.59
C VAL A 175 -13.00 17.21 -1.95
N ALA A 176 -12.25 16.96 -3.02
CA ALA A 176 -12.73 17.17 -4.38
C ALA A 176 -13.80 16.12 -4.77
N GLN A 177 -14.84 16.55 -5.47
CA GLN A 177 -15.99 15.74 -5.87
C GLN A 177 -16.19 15.78 -7.39
N GLY A 178 -16.17 14.62 -8.04
CA GLY A 178 -16.50 14.48 -9.46
C GLY A 178 -15.45 14.99 -10.46
N GLY A 179 -14.31 15.53 -9.99
CA GLY A 179 -13.21 15.98 -10.84
C GLY A 179 -12.21 14.87 -11.21
N SER A 180 -11.32 15.17 -12.15
CA SER A 180 -10.27 14.24 -12.63
C SER A 180 -8.97 14.98 -12.94
N GLY A 181 -7.83 14.26 -13.04
CA GLY A 181 -6.51 14.87 -13.24
C GLY A 181 -5.89 15.42 -11.95
N GLY A 182 -4.56 15.55 -11.88
CA GLY A 182 -3.87 16.16 -10.72
C GLY A 182 -3.90 15.37 -9.40
N GLY A 183 -4.52 14.19 -9.40
CA GLY A 183 -4.64 13.29 -8.24
C GLY A 183 -5.90 13.54 -7.39
N CYS A 184 -6.52 14.72 -7.46
CA CYS A 184 -7.78 15.07 -6.75
C CYS A 184 -7.80 14.64 -5.27
N GLY A 185 -6.64 14.74 -4.60
CA GLY A 185 -6.46 14.28 -3.22
C GLY A 185 -7.23 15.15 -2.22
N SER A 186 -7.53 14.62 -1.05
CA SER A 186 -8.05 15.44 0.05
C SER A 186 -6.93 16.25 0.71
N THR A 187 -7.25 17.38 1.31
CA THR A 187 -6.31 18.21 2.08
C THR A 187 -6.99 18.68 3.35
N GLY A 188 -6.24 18.81 4.44
CA GLY A 188 -6.84 19.11 5.72
C GLY A 188 -5.98 18.81 6.93
N CYS A 189 -6.50 19.25 8.06
CA CYS A 189 -5.98 18.99 9.39
C CYS A 189 -7.11 18.47 10.25
N VAL A 190 -7.20 17.14 10.41
CA VAL A 190 -8.27 16.49 11.18
C VAL A 190 -7.92 16.32 12.67
N ALA A 191 -6.63 16.49 13.02
CA ALA A 191 -6.16 16.44 14.40
C ALA A 191 -6.72 17.63 15.21
N VAL A 192 -6.96 17.42 16.50
CA VAL A 192 -7.43 18.45 17.44
C VAL A 192 -6.25 19.14 18.12
N LEU A 193 -5.69 20.17 17.50
CA LEU A 193 -4.42 20.79 17.96
C LEU A 193 -4.59 21.70 19.18
N ASN A 194 -5.80 22.20 19.45
CA ASN A 194 -6.07 23.14 20.54
C ASN A 194 -5.66 22.63 21.94
N ARG A 195 -5.62 21.30 22.13
CA ARG A 195 -5.25 20.65 23.41
C ARG A 195 -3.75 20.41 23.55
N VAL A 196 -3.07 20.14 22.46
CA VAL A 196 -1.63 19.79 22.41
C VAL A 196 -0.76 20.94 21.91
N CYS A 197 -1.35 22.11 21.69
CA CYS A 197 -0.66 23.32 21.26
C CYS A 197 0.47 23.70 22.24
N PRO A 198 1.70 23.94 21.74
CA PRO A 198 2.81 24.43 22.56
C PRO A 198 2.41 25.64 23.39
N SER A 199 2.90 25.72 24.63
CA SER A 199 2.52 26.80 25.56
C SER A 199 2.75 28.19 24.99
N ASP A 200 3.81 28.37 24.20
CA ASP A 200 4.18 29.65 23.58
C ASP A 200 3.24 30.08 22.46
N LEU A 201 2.43 29.16 21.94
CA LEU A 201 1.50 29.37 20.83
C LEU A 201 0.02 29.27 21.26
N LYS A 202 -0.24 28.84 22.51
CA LYS A 202 -1.58 28.48 22.97
C LYS A 202 -2.42 29.72 23.25
N VAL A 203 -3.59 29.79 22.61
CA VAL A 203 -4.61 30.80 22.91
C VAL A 203 -5.61 30.22 23.91
N VAL A 204 -5.78 30.89 25.05
CA VAL A 204 -6.72 30.47 26.11
C VAL A 204 -7.95 31.38 26.12
N ALA A 205 -9.13 30.81 26.35
CA ALA A 205 -10.34 31.61 26.49
C ALA A 205 -10.27 32.49 27.75
N ALA A 206 -10.63 33.77 27.61
CA ALA A 206 -10.59 34.77 28.70
C ALA A 206 -11.46 34.44 29.93
N ARG A 207 -12.29 33.39 29.88
CA ARG A 207 -13.16 32.95 30.99
C ARG A 207 -12.56 31.88 31.91
N SER A 208 -11.36 31.36 31.62
CA SER A 208 -10.71 30.32 32.44
C SER A 208 -9.49 30.87 33.18
N SER A 209 -9.74 31.53 34.32
CA SER A 209 -8.70 32.09 35.20
C SER A 209 -8.19 31.10 36.27
N SER A 210 -8.45 29.80 36.12
CA SER A 210 -7.84 28.75 36.94
C SER A 210 -6.63 28.14 36.21
N ARG A 211 -5.54 27.93 36.95
CA ARG A 211 -4.27 27.36 36.43
C ARG A 211 -4.55 26.12 35.57
N GLY A 212 -4.35 26.26 34.25
CA GLY A 212 -4.58 25.19 33.26
C GLY A 212 -5.75 25.41 32.28
N GLY A 213 -6.04 26.65 31.86
CA GLY A 213 -7.14 26.95 30.92
C GLY A 213 -7.11 26.11 29.62
N GLU A 214 -8.30 25.71 29.17
CA GLU A 214 -8.50 25.00 27.90
C GLU A 214 -8.08 25.87 26.72
N GLY A 215 -7.22 25.33 25.86
CA GLY A 215 -6.79 26.03 24.64
C GLY A 215 -7.94 26.07 23.65
N VAL A 216 -8.19 27.23 23.06
CA VAL A 216 -9.27 27.43 22.07
C VAL A 216 -8.75 27.66 20.65
N ALA A 217 -7.46 27.95 20.51
CA ALA A 217 -6.75 28.03 19.25
C ALA A 217 -5.23 27.88 19.47
N CYS A 218 -4.50 27.70 18.38
CA CYS A 218 -3.04 27.62 18.35
C CYS A 218 -2.49 28.64 17.33
N MET A 219 -1.69 29.60 17.80
CA MET A 219 -1.00 30.56 16.94
C MET A 219 0.07 29.87 16.09
N SER A 220 0.32 30.39 14.89
CA SER A 220 1.56 30.06 14.19
C SER A 220 2.73 30.81 14.84
N ALA A 221 3.96 30.38 14.54
CA ALA A 221 5.14 31.09 15.01
C ALA A 221 5.28 32.50 14.43
N CYS A 222 4.75 32.73 13.22
CA CYS A 222 4.72 34.08 12.65
C CYS A 222 3.84 34.99 13.50
N GLU A 223 2.62 34.54 13.83
CA GLU A 223 1.68 35.33 14.62
C GLU A 223 2.15 35.53 16.08
N ALA A 224 2.77 34.52 16.67
CA ALA A 224 3.23 34.59 18.06
C ALA A 224 4.47 35.50 18.23
N PHE A 225 5.38 35.53 17.25
CA PHE A 225 6.70 36.16 17.42
C PHE A 225 7.02 37.29 16.44
N GLY A 226 6.30 37.40 15.32
CA GLY A 226 6.47 38.47 14.32
C GLY A 226 7.86 38.52 13.65
N SER A 227 8.69 37.49 13.79
CA SER A 227 10.06 37.50 13.28
C SER A 227 10.10 37.20 11.77
N PRO A 228 10.99 37.84 10.98
CA PRO A 228 11.09 37.58 9.55
C PRO A 228 11.37 36.11 9.19
N GLN A 229 12.04 35.39 10.08
CA GLN A 229 12.35 33.96 9.95
C GLN A 229 11.09 33.10 10.02
N TYR A 230 10.20 33.38 10.99
CA TYR A 230 8.95 32.62 11.15
C TYR A 230 7.88 33.05 10.14
N CYS A 231 7.90 34.31 9.73
CA CYS A 231 6.95 34.86 8.76
C CYS A 231 7.38 34.70 7.30
N CYS A 232 8.57 34.13 7.04
CA CYS A 232 9.16 34.06 5.70
C CYS A 232 9.15 35.41 4.96
N THR A 233 9.57 36.49 5.62
CA THR A 233 9.62 37.83 5.02
C THR A 233 11.04 38.37 4.91
N GLY A 234 11.23 39.41 4.09
CA GLY A 234 12.53 40.06 3.91
C GLY A 234 13.61 39.09 3.41
N ALA A 235 14.69 38.93 4.17
CA ALA A 235 15.80 38.04 3.83
C ALA A 235 15.41 36.54 3.80
N PHE A 236 14.26 36.18 4.39
CA PHE A 236 13.68 34.84 4.39
C PHE A 236 12.52 34.70 3.39
N GLY A 237 12.35 35.65 2.47
CA GLY A 237 11.22 35.71 1.53
C GLY A 237 11.26 34.72 0.35
N ASN A 238 12.10 33.69 0.40
CA ASN A 238 12.19 32.68 -0.66
C ASN A 238 12.43 31.28 -0.07
N SER A 239 12.10 30.24 -0.84
CA SER A 239 12.19 28.82 -0.45
C SER A 239 13.61 28.35 -0.07
N ASN A 240 14.66 29.03 -0.54
CA ASN A 240 16.04 28.69 -0.18
C ASN A 240 16.42 29.17 1.22
N THR A 241 15.79 30.24 1.70
CA THR A 241 16.16 30.94 2.93
C THR A 241 15.14 30.74 4.05
N CYS A 242 13.83 30.71 3.75
CA CYS A 242 12.86 30.28 4.75
C CYS A 242 12.91 28.77 4.91
N LYS A 243 13.17 28.32 6.14
CA LYS A 243 13.22 26.90 6.49
C LYS A 243 12.18 26.59 7.56
N PRO A 244 11.65 25.36 7.59
CA PRO A 244 10.70 24.96 8.61
C PRO A 244 11.32 25.11 10.01
N SER A 245 10.58 25.75 10.90
CA SER A 245 10.91 25.86 12.32
C SER A 245 10.38 24.67 13.12
N SER A 246 10.80 24.52 14.37
CA SER A 246 10.21 23.55 15.30
C SER A 246 8.69 23.73 15.45
N TYR A 247 8.21 24.98 15.42
CA TYR A 247 6.80 25.30 15.51
C TYR A 247 6.01 24.97 14.24
N SER A 248 6.53 25.26 13.05
CA SER A 248 5.88 24.82 11.80
C SER A 248 5.92 23.30 11.65
N GLN A 249 6.98 22.64 12.12
CA GLN A 249 7.05 21.18 12.18
C GLN A 249 6.02 20.58 13.15
N PHE A 250 5.67 21.25 14.25
CA PHE A 250 4.57 20.80 15.11
C PHE A 250 3.25 20.70 14.32
N PHE A 251 2.88 21.75 13.58
CA PHE A 251 1.69 21.73 12.72
C PHE A 251 1.81 20.67 11.62
N LYS A 252 2.97 20.57 10.97
CA LYS A 252 3.19 19.62 9.88
C LYS A 252 3.11 18.16 10.32
N ASN A 253 3.69 17.83 11.48
CA ASN A 253 3.68 16.48 12.02
C ASN A 253 2.27 16.04 12.39
N ALA A 254 1.48 16.94 12.94
CA ALA A 254 0.09 16.64 13.29
C ALA A 254 -0.84 16.64 12.07
N CYS A 255 -0.53 17.45 11.05
CA CYS A 255 -1.34 17.61 9.85
C CYS A 255 -0.48 17.58 8.57
N PRO A 256 -0.01 16.39 8.13
CA PRO A 256 0.95 16.26 7.05
C PRO A 256 0.46 16.77 5.68
N ARG A 257 -0.87 16.79 5.47
CA ARG A 257 -1.53 17.22 4.24
C ARG A 257 -1.97 18.69 4.25
N ALA A 258 -1.54 19.46 5.26
CA ALA A 258 -1.82 20.88 5.39
C ALA A 258 -0.52 21.70 5.29
N TYR A 259 -0.62 22.93 4.78
CA TYR A 259 0.45 23.90 4.78
C TYR A 259 0.80 24.30 6.20
N SER A 260 2.10 24.30 6.53
CA SER A 260 2.59 24.68 7.86
C SER A 260 3.48 25.93 7.87
N TYR A 261 3.98 26.35 6.71
CA TYR A 261 4.74 27.59 6.48
C TYR A 261 4.70 27.95 4.98
N ALA A 262 5.08 29.18 4.61
CA ALA A 262 4.84 29.75 3.27
C ALA A 262 5.42 28.97 2.05
N PHE A 263 6.38 28.06 2.25
CA PHE A 263 7.00 27.27 1.16
C PHE A 263 6.86 25.76 1.37
N ASP A 264 5.79 25.32 2.03
CA ASP A 264 5.43 23.93 2.29
C ASP A 264 4.65 23.28 1.13
N ASP A 265 5.09 23.48 -0.11
CA ASP A 265 4.29 23.20 -1.33
C ASP A 265 4.23 21.73 -1.74
N ALA A 266 5.35 21.02 -1.68
CA ALA A 266 5.50 19.69 -2.25
C ALA A 266 4.55 18.61 -1.68
N THR A 267 3.92 18.84 -0.52
CA THR A 267 3.05 17.85 0.15
C THR A 267 1.68 18.40 0.55
N SER A 268 1.39 19.67 0.27
CA SER A 268 0.21 20.36 0.80
C SER A 268 -0.64 21.04 -0.25
N THR A 269 -0.13 21.31 -1.46
CA THR A 269 -0.94 21.79 -2.59
C THR A 269 -1.46 20.62 -3.41
N PHE A 270 -2.77 20.56 -3.61
CA PHE A 270 -3.42 19.54 -4.42
C PHE A 270 -4.01 20.15 -5.68
N THR A 271 -4.13 19.34 -6.73
CA THR A 271 -4.73 19.76 -7.99
C THR A 271 -5.83 18.81 -8.44
N CYS A 272 -6.87 19.37 -9.05
CA CYS A 272 -7.97 18.60 -9.63
C CYS A 272 -8.59 19.38 -10.78
N ALA A 273 -9.07 18.73 -11.84
CA ALA A 273 -9.79 19.41 -12.93
C ALA A 273 -11.30 19.18 -12.80
N SER A 274 -12.08 20.25 -13.03
CA SER A 274 -13.54 20.18 -13.16
C SER A 274 -14.25 19.54 -11.96
N ALA A 275 -13.85 19.90 -10.73
CA ALA A 275 -14.41 19.34 -9.51
C ALA A 275 -15.38 20.30 -8.78
N GLY A 276 -16.31 19.73 -8.01
CA GLY A 276 -16.87 20.39 -6.83
C GLY A 276 -16.00 20.12 -5.60
N TYR A 277 -16.21 20.82 -4.50
CA TYR A 277 -15.39 20.69 -3.29
C TYR A 277 -16.25 20.65 -2.03
N LEU A 278 -16.09 19.60 -1.23
CA LEU A 278 -16.71 19.46 0.08
C LEU A 278 -15.73 19.90 1.17
N ILE A 279 -16.07 20.98 1.88
CA ILE A 279 -15.30 21.54 2.99
C ILE A 279 -16.04 21.19 4.28
N THR A 280 -15.44 20.33 5.09
CA THR A 280 -16.03 19.85 6.35
C THR A 280 -15.29 20.44 7.54
N PHE A 281 -16.01 21.15 8.41
CA PHE A 281 -15.52 21.61 9.70
C PHE A 281 -15.77 20.52 10.76
N CYS A 282 -14.78 20.24 11.60
CA CYS A 282 -14.77 19.13 12.56
C CYS A 282 -15.24 17.79 11.95
N PRO A 283 -14.61 17.32 10.86
CA PRO A 283 -15.05 16.11 10.16
C PRO A 283 -15.14 14.91 11.11
N SER A 284 -16.36 14.42 11.33
CA SER A 284 -16.61 13.13 11.95
C SER A 284 -16.07 12.04 11.04
N THR A 285 -15.39 11.06 11.61
CA THR A 285 -14.81 9.91 10.91
C THR A 285 -15.87 8.94 10.32
N ALA A 286 -17.16 9.31 10.30
CA ALA A 286 -18.30 8.44 10.06
C ALA A 286 -19.16 8.75 8.80
N SER A 287 -18.73 9.60 7.85
CA SER A 287 -19.55 9.92 6.66
C SER A 287 -18.80 9.78 5.32
N GLN A 288 -18.70 8.54 4.85
CA GLN A 288 -18.54 8.17 3.43
C GLN A 288 -19.42 6.93 3.17
N LYS A 289 -20.75 7.12 3.07
CA LYS A 289 -21.65 6.13 2.44
C LYS A 289 -22.57 6.88 1.48
N SER A 290 -22.29 6.75 0.19
CA SER A 290 -23.17 7.21 -0.88
C SER A 290 -24.46 6.39 -0.90
N SER A 291 -25.55 7.13 -1.08
CA SER A 291 -26.94 6.74 -1.21
C SER A 291 -27.23 5.57 -2.17
N SER A 292 -27.95 4.56 -1.66
CA SER A 292 -28.86 3.73 -2.44
C SER A 292 -30.19 3.68 -1.69
N GLN A 293 -31.22 4.25 -2.30
CA GLN A 293 -32.60 4.30 -1.80
C GLN A 293 -33.32 2.95 -1.90
N ASN A 294 -34.33 2.83 -1.03
CA ASN A 294 -35.55 1.98 -1.04
C ASN A 294 -35.57 0.78 -0.08
N PRO A 295 -36.76 0.40 0.44
CA PRO A 295 -37.81 1.22 1.05
C PRO A 295 -38.24 0.66 2.44
N GLU A 296 -39.12 1.41 3.10
CA GLU A 296 -39.80 1.13 4.38
C GLU A 296 -40.30 -0.32 4.57
N SER A 297 -40.16 -0.85 5.80
CA SER A 297 -41.29 -1.43 6.56
C SER A 297 -40.95 -1.72 8.04
N SER A 298 -41.52 -0.88 8.90
CA SER A 298 -42.19 -1.16 10.20
C SER A 298 -41.62 -2.17 11.20
N ALA A 299 -41.41 -1.63 12.41
CA ALA A 299 -41.24 -2.28 13.70
C ALA A 299 -42.35 -3.29 14.09
N GLY A 300 -42.02 -4.19 15.03
CA GLY A 300 -42.99 -4.96 15.79
C GLY A 300 -42.37 -6.10 16.61
N ASP A 301 -42.01 -5.78 17.86
CA ASP A 301 -42.18 -6.56 19.11
C ASP A 301 -41.95 -8.10 19.17
N GLU A 302 -41.07 -8.46 20.10
CA GLU A 302 -41.08 -9.71 20.89
C GLU A 302 -42.40 -9.86 21.69
N PRO A 303 -42.84 -11.08 22.15
CA PRO A 303 -42.06 -11.82 23.15
C PRO A 303 -42.24 -13.37 23.23
N THR A 304 -41.18 -14.02 23.73
CA THR A 304 -41.11 -15.11 24.75
C THR A 304 -41.90 -16.44 24.64
N VAL A 305 -41.10 -17.53 24.75
CA VAL A 305 -41.25 -18.74 25.60
C VAL A 305 -42.25 -19.83 25.17
N ALA A 306 -41.72 -21.02 24.81
CA ALA A 306 -41.87 -22.27 25.59
C ALA A 306 -41.16 -23.47 24.94
N SER A 307 -40.45 -24.20 25.78
CA SER A 307 -39.76 -25.47 25.59
C SER A 307 -40.69 -26.67 25.32
N GLY A 308 -40.22 -27.65 24.54
CA GLY A 308 -40.86 -28.96 24.37
C GLY A 308 -39.99 -29.98 23.62
N VAL A 309 -39.56 -31.01 24.34
CA VAL A 309 -38.69 -32.13 23.92
C VAL A 309 -39.48 -33.20 23.16
N ALA A 310 -38.91 -33.81 22.11
CA ALA A 310 -39.08 -35.25 21.83
C ALA A 310 -38.09 -35.78 20.77
N VAL A 311 -37.57 -36.97 21.08
CA VAL A 311 -36.61 -37.83 20.35
C VAL A 311 -37.33 -38.64 19.26
N GLY A 312 -36.65 -38.95 18.15
CA GLY A 312 -37.14 -39.92 17.16
C GLY A 312 -36.12 -40.23 16.05
N ASP A 313 -35.66 -41.47 16.03
CA ASP A 313 -34.53 -42.02 15.28
C ASP A 313 -34.88 -42.57 13.87
N ALA A 314 -33.85 -42.65 13.04
CA ALA A 314 -33.60 -43.41 11.80
C ALA A 314 -34.74 -43.98 10.91
N ASN A 315 -34.63 -43.74 9.59
CA ASN A 315 -34.75 -44.82 8.60
C ASN A 315 -34.03 -44.55 7.26
N ALA A 316 -33.59 -45.65 6.62
CA ALA A 316 -32.53 -45.73 5.62
C ALA A 316 -33.01 -45.93 4.16
N LYS A 317 -32.00 -45.97 3.25
CA LYS A 317 -31.95 -46.40 1.82
C LYS A 317 -32.00 -45.23 0.81
N LYS A 318 -31.20 -45.18 -0.27
CA LYS A 318 -30.65 -46.25 -1.11
C LYS A 318 -29.49 -45.75 -2.00
N ARG A 319 -28.49 -46.63 -2.21
CA ARG A 319 -27.35 -46.52 -3.15
C ARG A 319 -27.76 -46.47 -4.63
N ARG A 320 -26.94 -45.81 -5.47
CA ARG A 320 -26.55 -46.32 -6.80
C ARG A 320 -25.07 -46.04 -7.10
N ARG A 321 -24.36 -47.10 -7.48
CA ARG A 321 -22.99 -47.17 -8.04
C ARG A 321 -23.07 -46.95 -9.55
N MET A 322 -22.01 -46.41 -10.13
CA MET A 322 -21.52 -46.85 -11.44
C MET A 322 -19.98 -46.72 -11.47
N SER A 323 -19.31 -47.81 -11.84
CA SER A 323 -17.86 -47.92 -12.07
C SER A 323 -17.67 -48.57 -13.43
N VAL A 324 -16.69 -48.11 -14.23
CA VAL A 324 -16.02 -48.94 -15.24
C VAL A 324 -14.51 -48.58 -15.24
N LYS A 325 -13.72 -49.65 -15.40
CA LYS A 325 -12.26 -49.82 -15.22
C LYS A 325 -11.40 -49.34 -16.40
N CYS A 326 -10.12 -49.11 -16.07
CA CYS A 326 -8.94 -48.95 -16.92
C CYS A 326 -8.56 -50.17 -17.79
N VAL A 327 -7.74 -49.91 -18.82
CA VAL A 327 -6.71 -50.82 -19.39
C VAL A 327 -5.39 -50.03 -19.49
N ILE A 328 -4.25 -50.69 -19.21
CA ILE A 328 -2.89 -50.13 -19.04
C ILE A 328 -1.92 -50.75 -20.08
N ASN A 329 -0.80 -50.05 -20.35
CA ASN A 329 0.56 -50.51 -20.71
C ASN A 329 0.85 -50.71 -22.23
N ASN A 330 2.04 -50.39 -22.78
CA ASN A 330 3.33 -50.01 -22.19
C ASN A 330 4.33 -49.39 -23.20
N SER A 331 5.27 -48.61 -22.62
CA SER A 331 6.73 -48.49 -22.92
C SER A 331 7.29 -47.87 -24.21
N GLY A 332 8.20 -46.90 -24.01
CA GLY A 332 9.28 -46.53 -24.95
C GLY A 332 9.95 -45.16 -24.70
N LEU A 333 10.94 -45.11 -23.80
CA LEU A 333 11.84 -43.96 -23.56
C LEU A 333 12.81 -43.70 -24.74
N LEU A 334 13.12 -42.43 -25.06
CA LEU A 334 14.50 -41.91 -25.08
C LEU A 334 14.56 -40.36 -25.15
N SER A 335 15.71 -39.86 -24.70
CA SER A 335 16.00 -38.55 -24.09
C SER A 335 16.41 -37.43 -25.08
N VAL A 336 16.44 -36.19 -24.56
CA VAL A 336 17.41 -35.08 -24.78
C VAL A 336 16.77 -33.71 -25.13
N LYS A 337 16.94 -32.72 -24.22
CA LYS A 337 16.78 -31.25 -24.36
C LYS A 337 17.95 -30.64 -25.19
N PRO A 338 18.06 -29.32 -25.53
CA PRO A 338 17.13 -28.16 -25.45
C PRO A 338 17.14 -27.22 -26.69
N TYR A 339 16.38 -26.11 -26.58
CA TYR A 339 16.50 -24.77 -27.20
C TYR A 339 15.44 -24.30 -28.23
N LEU A 340 14.58 -23.38 -27.73
CA LEU A 340 14.20 -22.06 -28.28
C LEU A 340 13.92 -21.95 -29.79
N LEU A 341 12.67 -21.68 -30.16
CA LEU A 341 12.16 -20.35 -30.52
C LEU A 341 10.70 -20.44 -31.00
N SER A 342 9.98 -19.33 -30.79
CA SER A 342 8.68 -19.03 -31.38
C SER A 342 8.58 -19.39 -32.85
N THR A 343 7.42 -19.87 -33.32
CA THR A 343 6.77 -19.46 -34.59
C THR A 343 5.44 -20.22 -34.74
N VAL A 344 4.35 -19.44 -34.78
CA VAL A 344 3.23 -19.52 -35.74
C VAL A 344 2.79 -20.94 -36.17
N VAL A 345 1.61 -21.37 -35.69
CA VAL A 345 0.85 -22.41 -36.38
C VAL A 345 0.28 -21.81 -37.66
N SER A 346 0.92 -22.14 -38.78
CA SER A 346 0.31 -22.13 -40.09
C SER A 346 -0.53 -23.40 -40.26
N VAL A 347 -1.78 -23.27 -40.71
CA VAL A 347 -2.40 -24.32 -41.51
C VAL A 347 -2.25 -23.89 -42.96
N VAL A 348 -1.43 -24.62 -43.69
CA VAL A 348 -1.18 -24.47 -45.13
C VAL A 348 -2.16 -25.35 -45.90
N ALA A 349 -2.82 -24.78 -46.91
CA ALA A 349 -3.10 -25.49 -48.17
C ALA A 349 -3.13 -24.47 -49.33
N SER A 350 -2.26 -24.70 -50.30
CA SER A 350 -1.75 -23.78 -51.33
C SER A 350 -2.68 -23.55 -52.54
N PRO A 351 -2.48 -22.46 -53.32
CA PRO A 351 -3.13 -22.22 -54.63
C PRO A 351 -2.25 -22.68 -55.81
N PRO A 352 -2.79 -22.78 -57.05
CA PRO A 352 -2.00 -22.73 -58.26
C PRO A 352 -2.14 -21.40 -59.01
N GLN A 353 -1.01 -20.69 -59.08
CA GLN A 353 -0.41 -19.95 -60.23
C GLN A 353 -1.31 -19.29 -61.29
N ASN A 354 -1.26 -17.94 -61.39
CA ASN A 354 -0.58 -17.22 -62.49
C ASN A 354 -0.64 -15.68 -62.36
N MET A 355 0.54 -15.06 -62.47
CA MET A 355 0.90 -13.67 -62.85
C MET A 355 0.42 -12.43 -62.04
N LEU A 356 1.29 -11.99 -61.12
CA LEU A 356 2.10 -10.74 -61.11
C LEU A 356 1.62 -9.46 -61.85
N LEU A 357 1.40 -8.37 -61.10
CA LEU A 357 2.25 -7.15 -61.02
C LEU A 357 1.66 -6.17 -59.99
N SER A 358 2.31 -5.94 -58.84
CA SER A 358 3.18 -4.81 -58.47
C SER A 358 2.53 -3.41 -58.43
N ALA A 359 2.49 -2.81 -57.25
CA ALA A 359 2.61 -1.36 -57.08
C ALA A 359 3.68 -1.09 -56.00
N VAL A 360 4.66 -0.30 -56.40
CA VAL A 360 5.82 0.16 -55.62
C VAL A 360 5.38 1.30 -54.69
N PHE A 361 5.79 1.26 -53.43
CA PHE A 361 5.69 2.38 -52.51
C PHE A 361 6.98 3.19 -52.55
N GLU A 362 6.90 4.45 -52.97
CA GLU A 362 7.92 5.45 -52.62
C GLU A 362 7.32 6.43 -51.60
N ILE A 363 8.08 6.66 -50.54
CA ILE A 363 7.78 7.60 -49.47
C ILE A 363 8.45 8.93 -49.83
N GLY A 364 7.63 9.95 -50.09
CA GLY A 364 8.05 11.35 -50.18
C GLY A 364 7.01 12.22 -49.48
N GLY A 365 7.45 13.01 -48.50
CA GLY A 365 6.58 13.76 -47.59
C GLY A 365 5.80 14.91 -48.24
N GLY A 366 4.70 15.29 -47.58
CA GLY A 366 3.83 16.42 -47.96
C GLY A 366 2.44 15.95 -48.40
N ASP A 367 1.40 16.65 -47.92
CA ASP A 367 0.01 16.21 -47.85
C ASP A 367 -0.69 15.85 -49.17
N SER A 368 -1.66 14.92 -49.06
CA SER A 368 -2.66 14.41 -50.03
C SER A 368 -2.26 13.25 -50.97
N LEU A 369 -2.98 12.13 -50.83
CA LEU A 369 -2.88 10.92 -51.67
C LEU A 369 -4.19 10.77 -52.47
N SER A 370 -4.12 11.01 -53.78
CA SER A 370 -5.22 10.72 -54.72
C SER A 370 -4.98 9.38 -55.42
N LEU A 371 -5.95 8.47 -55.38
CA LEU A 371 -5.90 7.20 -56.11
C LEU A 371 -6.68 7.34 -57.44
N SER A 372 -6.02 7.18 -58.60
CA SER A 372 -6.70 7.00 -59.88
C SER A 372 -6.58 5.55 -60.34
N LEU A 373 -7.71 4.86 -60.53
CA LEU A 373 -7.77 3.54 -61.17
C LEU A 373 -8.40 3.69 -62.55
N SER A 374 -7.65 3.39 -63.62
CA SER A 374 -8.20 3.23 -64.96
C SER A 374 -8.66 1.78 -65.16
N LEU A 375 -9.95 1.57 -65.44
CA LEU A 375 -10.50 0.27 -65.84
C LEU A 375 -10.63 0.20 -67.36
N SER A 376 -9.86 -0.67 -68.00
CA SER A 376 -10.09 -1.09 -69.39
C SER A 376 -10.62 -2.53 -69.43
N ARG A 377 -11.86 -2.64 -69.90
CA ARG A 377 -12.57 -3.79 -70.52
C ARG A 377 -12.69 -5.12 -69.75
N ILE A 378 -13.94 -5.44 -69.40
CA ILE A 378 -14.51 -6.78 -69.63
C ILE A 378 -15.89 -6.59 -70.28
N CYS A 379 -16.00 -6.95 -71.56
CA CYS A 379 -17.27 -7.35 -72.15
C CYS A 379 -17.19 -8.85 -72.37
N GLU A 380 -17.89 -9.64 -71.58
CA GLU A 380 -18.41 -10.94 -72.02
C GLU A 380 -19.57 -11.38 -71.10
N GLY A 381 -20.79 -11.27 -71.63
CA GLY A 381 -21.83 -12.30 -71.49
C GLY A 381 -22.57 -12.52 -70.16
N GLY A 382 -22.36 -11.75 -69.09
CA GLY A 382 -23.08 -11.96 -67.81
C GLY A 382 -24.09 -10.86 -67.46
N SER A 383 -25.32 -11.23 -67.09
CA SER A 383 -26.37 -10.29 -66.65
C SER A 383 -25.92 -9.42 -65.47
N MET A 384 -26.05 -8.09 -65.63
CA MET A 384 -25.68 -7.06 -64.65
C MET A 384 -26.42 -7.15 -63.30
N ALA A 385 -27.50 -7.93 -63.21
CA ALA A 385 -28.21 -8.16 -61.95
C ALA A 385 -27.36 -8.96 -60.93
N ALA A 386 -26.48 -9.85 -61.41
CA ALA A 386 -25.62 -10.67 -60.55
C ALA A 386 -24.48 -9.85 -59.91
N ALA A 387 -24.03 -8.76 -60.56
CA ALA A 387 -22.94 -7.92 -60.04
C ALA A 387 -23.39 -7.06 -58.85
N THR A 388 -24.61 -6.50 -58.89
CA THR A 388 -25.21 -5.76 -57.77
C THR A 388 -25.53 -6.64 -56.57
N GLU A 389 -25.95 -7.89 -56.79
CA GLU A 389 -26.24 -8.84 -55.70
C GLU A 389 -24.95 -9.35 -55.02
N THR A 390 -23.83 -9.40 -55.75
CA THR A 390 -22.51 -9.78 -55.23
C THR A 390 -21.86 -8.67 -54.40
N ILE A 391 -22.08 -7.40 -54.77
CA ILE A 391 -21.57 -6.23 -54.01
C ILE A 391 -22.37 -6.03 -52.71
N ASP A 392 -23.69 -6.23 -52.72
CA ASP A 392 -24.53 -6.11 -51.52
C ASP A 392 -24.31 -7.28 -50.53
N LYS A 393 -24.02 -8.49 -51.04
CA LYS A 393 -23.52 -9.62 -50.22
C LYS A 393 -22.15 -9.35 -49.61
N GLY A 394 -21.21 -8.79 -50.39
CA GLY A 394 -19.88 -8.43 -49.89
C GLY A 394 -19.91 -7.35 -48.81
N ALA A 395 -20.77 -6.32 -48.95
CA ALA A 395 -20.96 -5.28 -47.94
C ALA A 395 -21.58 -5.84 -46.65
N ARG A 396 -22.56 -6.76 -46.75
CA ARG A 396 -23.16 -7.42 -45.58
C ARG A 396 -22.20 -8.38 -44.87
N GLU A 397 -21.37 -9.12 -45.60
CA GLU A 397 -20.37 -10.01 -45.00
C GLU A 397 -19.23 -9.25 -44.31
N VAL A 398 -18.83 -8.08 -44.84
CA VAL A 398 -17.86 -7.20 -44.18
C VAL A 398 -18.45 -6.59 -42.91
N VAL A 399 -19.71 -6.11 -42.95
CA VAL A 399 -20.39 -5.58 -41.75
C VAL A 399 -20.61 -6.68 -40.70
N LEU A 400 -20.98 -7.90 -41.09
CA LEU A 400 -21.09 -9.04 -40.17
C LEU A 400 -19.72 -9.43 -39.58
N SER A 401 -18.66 -9.45 -40.39
CA SER A 401 -17.31 -9.80 -39.94
C SER A 401 -16.72 -8.76 -38.99
N VAL A 402 -16.94 -7.47 -39.27
CA VAL A 402 -16.54 -6.37 -38.37
C VAL A 402 -17.37 -6.41 -37.09
N SER A 403 -18.67 -6.70 -37.18
CA SER A 403 -19.54 -6.85 -35.99
C SER A 403 -19.15 -8.06 -35.14
N HIS A 404 -18.78 -9.20 -35.76
CA HIS A 404 -18.29 -10.38 -35.04
C HIS A 404 -16.92 -10.14 -34.42
N LEU A 405 -16.04 -9.38 -35.09
CA LEU A 405 -14.74 -9.00 -34.54
C LEU A 405 -14.91 -8.03 -33.35
N PHE A 406 -15.85 -7.09 -33.43
CA PHE A 406 -16.21 -6.19 -32.34
C PHE A 406 -16.84 -6.95 -31.15
N LEU A 407 -17.71 -7.94 -31.44
CA LEU A 407 -18.27 -8.83 -30.41
C LEU A 407 -17.20 -9.74 -29.79
N LEU A 408 -16.26 -10.25 -30.59
CA LEU A 408 -15.12 -11.04 -30.10
C LEU A 408 -14.23 -10.17 -29.20
N LEU A 409 -13.96 -8.92 -29.58
CA LEU A 409 -13.20 -7.94 -28.79
C LEU A 409 -13.92 -7.53 -27.51
N LEU A 410 -15.26 -7.46 -27.51
CA LEU A 410 -16.11 -7.26 -26.32
C LEU A 410 -16.23 -8.51 -25.43
N LEU A 411 -16.00 -9.71 -25.99
CA LEU A 411 -15.96 -10.99 -25.25
C LEU A 411 -14.54 -11.38 -24.81
N LEU A 412 -13.51 -10.76 -25.40
CA LEU A 412 -12.09 -10.89 -25.08
C LEU A 412 -11.55 -9.73 -24.24
N SER A 413 -12.35 -8.69 -23.98
CA SER A 413 -12.04 -7.79 -22.87
C SER A 413 -12.02 -8.65 -21.61
N PRO A 414 -10.90 -8.70 -20.86
CA PRO A 414 -10.90 -9.42 -19.61
C PRO A 414 -12.00 -8.79 -18.76
N SER A 415 -13.09 -9.51 -18.54
CA SER A 415 -13.91 -9.26 -17.38
C SER A 415 -12.91 -9.20 -16.24
N PRO A 416 -12.83 -8.12 -15.44
CA PRO A 416 -12.09 -8.22 -14.21
C PRO A 416 -12.70 -9.43 -13.50
N LEU A 417 -11.95 -10.53 -13.39
CA LEU A 417 -12.13 -11.39 -12.24
C LEU A 417 -11.90 -10.39 -11.11
N ALA A 418 -12.98 -9.91 -10.51
CA ALA A 418 -12.91 -9.21 -9.27
C ALA A 418 -12.33 -10.23 -8.28
N SER A 419 -10.99 -10.28 -8.20
CA SER A 419 -10.32 -10.78 -7.02
C SER A 419 -10.94 -9.97 -5.88
N SER A 420 -11.53 -10.67 -4.92
CA SER A 420 -12.28 -10.06 -3.82
C SER A 420 -11.29 -9.41 -2.85
N VAL A 421 -10.60 -8.38 -3.31
CA VAL A 421 -9.62 -7.60 -2.57
C VAL A 421 -10.40 -6.85 -1.48
N ASN A 422 -10.09 -7.14 -0.22
CA ASN A 422 -10.74 -6.49 0.91
C ASN A 422 -9.92 -5.28 1.35
N VAL A 423 -10.28 -4.10 0.84
CA VAL A 423 -9.66 -2.83 1.25
C VAL A 423 -10.27 -2.39 2.58
N VAL A 424 -9.45 -2.36 3.61
CA VAL A 424 -9.84 -2.00 4.97
C VAL A 424 -9.62 -0.50 5.16
N THR A 425 -10.71 0.26 5.26
CA THR A 425 -10.65 1.71 5.53
C THR A 425 -10.83 2.05 7.00
N HIS A 426 -11.49 1.16 7.75
CA HIS A 426 -11.75 1.30 9.18
C HIS A 426 -11.45 -0.02 9.85
N LEU A 427 -10.72 0.04 10.96
CA LEU A 427 -10.29 -1.13 11.67
C LEU A 427 -10.79 -1.04 13.12
N PRO A 428 -11.58 -2.00 13.63
CA PRO A 428 -12.08 -1.92 14.99
C PRO A 428 -10.94 -1.78 16.00
N GLY A 429 -11.09 -0.89 16.97
CA GLY A 429 -10.03 -0.51 17.90
C GLY A 429 -9.17 0.66 17.43
N PHE A 430 -9.14 0.99 16.13
CA PHE A 430 -8.50 2.21 15.64
C PHE A 430 -9.52 3.36 15.57
N ASP A 431 -9.17 4.52 16.10
CA ASP A 431 -10.06 5.69 16.07
C ASP A 431 -10.06 6.34 14.68
N GLY A 432 -11.20 6.23 13.98
CA GLY A 432 -11.39 6.80 12.65
C GLY A 432 -10.89 5.96 11.47
N PRO A 433 -10.82 6.55 10.26
CA PRO A 433 -10.28 5.87 9.09
C PRO A 433 -8.77 5.68 9.24
N LEU A 434 -8.26 4.57 8.71
CA LEU A 434 -6.83 4.32 8.66
C LEU A 434 -6.13 5.40 7.82
N PRO A 435 -5.04 6.01 8.31
CA PRO A 435 -4.31 7.06 7.58
C PRO A 435 -3.42 6.49 6.47
N PHE A 436 -3.44 5.17 6.25
CA PHE A 436 -2.68 4.44 5.25
C PHE A 436 -3.59 3.43 4.55
N TYR A 437 -3.21 3.01 3.34
CA TYR A 437 -3.91 1.96 2.62
C TYR A 437 -3.65 0.60 3.28
N LEU A 438 -4.71 -0.09 3.71
CA LEU A 438 -4.63 -1.48 4.16
C LEU A 438 -5.53 -2.35 3.28
N GLU A 439 -4.96 -3.44 2.81
CA GLU A 439 -5.64 -4.48 2.08
C GLU A 439 -5.41 -5.82 2.75
N THR A 440 -6.45 -6.65 2.80
CA THR A 440 -6.33 -8.02 3.26
C THR A 440 -6.90 -8.99 2.24
N GLY A 441 -6.42 -10.22 2.28
CA GLY A 441 -6.93 -11.24 1.38
C GLY A 441 -6.29 -12.60 1.57
N TYR A 442 -6.73 -13.52 0.72
CA TYR A 442 -6.25 -14.89 0.68
C TYR A 442 -5.76 -15.25 -0.71
N VAL A 443 -4.59 -15.87 -0.79
CA VAL A 443 -4.08 -16.45 -2.03
C VAL A 443 -3.94 -17.96 -1.86
N ASN A 444 -4.51 -18.70 -2.81
CA ASN A 444 -4.29 -20.13 -2.87
C ASN A 444 -2.90 -20.45 -3.42
N VAL A 445 -2.14 -21.33 -2.77
CA VAL A 445 -0.74 -21.61 -3.13
C VAL A 445 -0.46 -23.03 -3.64
N ASN A 446 -1.49 -23.88 -3.76
CA ASN A 446 -1.31 -25.24 -4.23
C ASN A 446 -2.39 -25.72 -5.21
N GLU A 447 -2.05 -26.72 -6.02
CA GLU A 447 -2.92 -27.22 -7.11
C GLU A 447 -4.25 -27.80 -6.61
N ALA A 448 -4.25 -28.44 -5.44
CA ALA A 448 -5.45 -28.99 -4.82
C ALA A 448 -6.43 -27.91 -4.33
N LYS A 449 -6.03 -26.63 -4.39
CA LYS A 449 -6.81 -25.46 -3.99
C LYS A 449 -7.22 -25.44 -2.51
N ASP A 450 -6.63 -26.29 -1.69
CA ASP A 450 -6.98 -26.48 -0.29
C ASP A 450 -6.08 -25.71 0.68
N VAL A 451 -4.94 -25.13 0.24
CA VAL A 451 -4.09 -24.26 1.08
C VAL A 451 -4.29 -22.79 0.72
N GLN A 452 -4.61 -21.96 1.72
CA GLN A 452 -4.88 -20.52 1.57
C GLN A 452 -3.97 -19.73 2.51
N LEU A 453 -3.11 -18.89 1.95
CA LEU A 453 -2.29 -17.97 2.74
C LEU A 453 -2.97 -16.61 2.86
N PHE A 454 -3.08 -16.10 4.08
CA PHE A 454 -3.63 -14.80 4.42
C PHE A 454 -2.52 -13.74 4.45
N TYR A 455 -2.83 -12.53 4.00
CA TYR A 455 -1.88 -11.41 4.04
C TYR A 455 -2.55 -10.11 4.47
N TYR A 456 -1.73 -9.23 5.02
CA TYR A 456 -2.00 -7.80 5.17
C TYR A 456 -1.05 -7.06 4.23
N PHE A 457 -1.58 -6.28 3.31
CA PHE A 457 -0.80 -5.47 2.38
C PHE A 457 -1.01 -3.98 2.68
N ILE A 458 0.10 -3.27 2.91
CA ILE A 458 0.12 -1.84 3.16
C ILE A 458 0.98 -1.17 2.10
N LYS A 459 0.43 -0.18 1.39
CA LYS A 459 1.19 0.60 0.41
C LYS A 459 2.17 1.54 1.11
N SER A 460 3.26 1.85 0.43
CA SER A 460 4.13 2.94 0.86
C SER A 460 3.31 4.23 1.03
N GLU A 461 3.57 4.93 2.12
CA GLU A 461 2.97 6.22 2.44
C GLU A 461 3.66 7.37 1.71
N ARG A 462 4.76 7.10 0.99
CA ARG A 462 5.48 8.06 0.14
C ARG A 462 5.04 7.93 -1.33
N GLU A 463 5.65 7.02 -2.09
CA GLU A 463 5.37 6.85 -3.52
C GLU A 463 5.26 5.35 -3.84
N PRO A 464 4.09 4.72 -3.66
CA PRO A 464 3.96 3.27 -3.75
C PRO A 464 4.19 2.68 -5.14
N GLU A 465 4.15 3.49 -6.20
CA GLU A 465 4.48 3.05 -7.56
C GLU A 465 5.99 2.89 -7.80
N ASP A 466 6.82 3.65 -7.08
CA ASP A 466 8.28 3.63 -7.21
C ASP A 466 8.99 2.96 -6.03
N ASP A 467 8.39 3.02 -4.85
CA ASP A 467 8.96 2.52 -3.61
C ASP A 467 9.05 0.98 -3.60
N PRO A 468 10.05 0.40 -2.91
CA PRO A 468 10.22 -1.04 -2.86
C PRO A 468 8.99 -1.79 -2.33
N LEU A 469 8.77 -2.99 -2.87
CA LEU A 469 7.87 -3.98 -2.29
C LEU A 469 8.65 -4.91 -1.37
N LEU A 470 8.25 -5.00 -0.12
CA LEU A 470 8.81 -5.90 0.89
C LEU A 470 7.79 -6.99 1.22
N VAL A 471 8.19 -8.26 1.18
CA VAL A 471 7.42 -9.32 1.85
C VAL A 471 8.05 -9.61 3.20
N TRP A 472 7.27 -9.49 4.28
CA TRP A 472 7.70 -9.74 5.65
C TRP A 472 7.18 -11.08 6.17
N LEU A 473 8.10 -11.92 6.63
CA LEU A 473 7.85 -13.24 7.20
C LEU A 473 8.29 -13.25 8.66
N THR A 474 7.33 -13.25 9.59
CA THR A 474 7.65 -13.46 11.01
C THR A 474 8.07 -14.92 11.25
N GLY A 475 9.05 -15.13 12.13
CA GLY A 475 9.61 -16.45 12.43
C GLY A 475 8.71 -17.40 13.25
N GLY A 476 9.30 -18.03 14.27
CA GLY A 476 8.65 -19.06 15.10
C GLY A 476 9.37 -20.42 15.01
N PRO A 477 9.08 -21.28 14.00
CA PRO A 477 8.10 -21.11 12.92
C PRO A 477 6.66 -21.11 13.44
N GLY A 478 5.73 -20.51 12.69
CA GLY A 478 4.31 -20.52 13.03
C GLY A 478 3.82 -19.27 13.78
N CYS A 479 4.61 -18.19 13.80
CA CYS A 479 4.18 -16.91 14.31
C CYS A 479 3.53 -16.05 13.21
N SER A 480 2.36 -15.47 13.51
CA SER A 480 1.62 -14.63 12.58
C SER A 480 2.38 -13.34 12.26
N ALA A 481 2.28 -12.93 10.99
CA ALA A 481 2.84 -11.69 10.48
C ALA A 481 2.12 -10.43 11.00
N LEU A 482 0.97 -10.60 11.69
CA LEU A 482 0.41 -9.55 12.54
C LEU A 482 1.43 -9.08 13.59
N SER A 483 2.37 -9.93 13.98
CA SER A 483 3.47 -9.56 14.86
C SER A 483 4.33 -8.47 14.24
N GLY A 484 4.79 -8.69 13.00
CA GLY A 484 5.54 -7.70 12.22
C GLY A 484 4.77 -6.39 12.04
N LEU A 485 3.46 -6.50 11.82
CA LEU A 485 2.58 -5.36 11.56
C LEU A 485 2.38 -4.46 12.79
N ILE A 486 2.18 -5.05 13.98
CA ILE A 486 1.80 -4.28 15.19
C ILE A 486 2.99 -4.00 16.10
N TYR A 487 3.93 -4.93 16.19
CA TYR A 487 4.97 -4.88 17.22
C TYR A 487 6.30 -4.39 16.67
N GLU A 488 6.54 -4.56 15.38
CA GLU A 488 7.86 -4.43 14.78
C GLU A 488 7.95 -3.25 13.82
N ILE A 489 7.58 -3.44 12.56
CA ILE A 489 7.89 -2.54 11.46
C ILE A 489 6.65 -1.92 10.80
N GLY A 490 5.44 -2.36 11.17
CA GLY A 490 4.22 -1.81 10.61
C GLY A 490 3.70 -0.55 11.33
N PRO A 491 2.60 0.04 10.80
CA PRO A 491 2.09 1.35 11.21
C PRO A 491 1.07 1.31 12.33
N LEU A 492 0.83 0.15 12.94
CA LEU A 492 -0.11 0.00 14.05
C LEU A 492 0.64 -0.35 15.34
N GLU A 493 0.08 0.04 16.48
CA GLU A 493 0.53 -0.35 17.82
C GLU A 493 -0.68 -0.41 18.76
N PHE A 494 -0.68 -1.32 19.75
CA PHE A 494 -1.73 -1.35 20.76
C PHE A 494 -1.52 -0.30 21.85
N ASP A 495 -2.61 0.30 22.31
CA ASP A 495 -2.64 1.05 23.57
C ASP A 495 -2.58 0.09 24.77
N VAL A 496 -1.36 -0.25 25.17
CA VAL A 496 -1.14 -1.17 26.29
C VAL A 496 -1.53 -0.54 27.63
N GLU A 497 -1.23 0.75 27.82
CA GLU A 497 -1.45 1.46 29.09
C GLU A 497 -2.92 1.83 29.30
N GLY A 498 -3.64 2.18 28.23
CA GLY A 498 -5.05 2.53 28.28
C GLY A 498 -6.02 1.35 28.21
N TYR A 499 -5.53 0.11 28.09
CA TYR A 499 -6.40 -1.05 27.97
C TYR A 499 -7.19 -1.33 29.25
N THR A 500 -8.51 -1.46 29.10
CA THR A 500 -9.42 -1.91 30.17
C THR A 500 -9.92 -3.31 29.84
N GLU A 501 -9.78 -4.23 30.81
CA GLU A 501 -10.15 -5.63 30.65
C GLU A 501 -11.62 -5.79 30.21
N GLY A 502 -11.85 -6.65 29.21
CA GLY A 502 -13.17 -6.92 28.65
C GLY A 502 -13.61 -5.97 27.54
N LEU A 503 -12.87 -4.88 27.29
CA LEU A 503 -13.07 -4.03 26.11
C LEU A 503 -12.24 -4.52 24.92
N LEU A 504 -12.60 -4.07 23.72
CA LEU A 504 -11.80 -4.28 22.51
C LEU A 504 -10.51 -3.45 22.62
N PRO A 505 -9.32 -4.04 22.39
CA PRO A 505 -8.07 -3.28 22.45
C PRO A 505 -8.01 -2.13 21.44
N THR A 506 -7.52 -0.98 21.91
CA THR A 506 -7.34 0.23 21.10
C THR A 506 -6.02 0.16 20.33
N LEU A 507 -6.03 0.68 19.10
CA LEU A 507 -4.89 0.77 18.19
C LEU A 507 -4.54 2.23 17.92
N PHE A 508 -3.24 2.51 17.87
CA PHE A 508 -2.69 3.80 17.47
C PHE A 508 -1.86 3.69 16.19
N TYR A 509 -1.71 4.84 15.53
CA TYR A 509 -0.81 4.97 14.38
C TYR A 509 0.63 5.18 14.83
N LYS A 510 1.54 4.36 14.31
CA LYS A 510 2.98 4.43 14.56
C LYS A 510 3.71 5.13 13.42
N SER A 511 4.17 6.35 13.67
CA SER A 511 4.84 7.20 12.66
C SER A 511 6.23 6.72 12.21
N THR A 512 6.85 5.79 12.94
CA THR A 512 8.19 5.23 12.68
C THR A 512 8.14 3.92 11.87
N SER A 513 7.01 3.63 11.23
CA SER A 513 6.80 2.43 10.41
C SER A 513 7.69 2.40 9.16
N TRP A 514 8.07 1.20 8.71
CA TRP A 514 8.75 0.99 7.44
C TRP A 514 7.84 1.25 6.23
N THR A 515 6.52 1.29 6.45
CA THR A 515 5.54 1.70 5.43
C THR A 515 5.72 3.15 4.99
N LYS A 516 6.53 3.95 5.69
CA LYS A 516 6.91 5.30 5.25
C LYS A 516 7.70 5.33 3.95
N VAL A 517 8.40 4.26 3.61
CA VAL A 517 9.33 4.21 2.46
C VAL A 517 9.24 2.92 1.65
N SER A 518 8.28 2.04 1.97
CA SER A 518 8.11 0.76 1.28
C SER A 518 6.65 0.29 1.34
N SER A 519 6.21 -0.40 0.31
CA SER A 519 4.98 -1.17 0.35
C SER A 519 5.29 -2.54 0.96
N ILE A 520 4.50 -3.01 1.94
CA ILE A 520 4.81 -4.21 2.72
C ILE A 520 3.66 -5.21 2.68
N ILE A 521 3.98 -6.46 2.35
CA ILE A 521 3.10 -7.63 2.49
C ILE A 521 3.52 -8.37 3.77
N PHE A 522 2.70 -8.29 4.82
CA PHE A 522 2.82 -9.12 6.01
C PHE A 522 2.08 -10.43 5.76
N LEU A 523 2.82 -11.51 5.56
CA LEU A 523 2.28 -12.79 5.09
C LEU A 523 2.24 -13.82 6.24
N ASP A 524 1.05 -14.30 6.58
CA ASP A 524 0.90 -15.42 7.51
C ASP A 524 1.37 -16.72 6.84
N SER A 525 2.62 -17.11 7.10
CA SER A 525 3.25 -18.31 6.55
C SER A 525 4.03 -19.03 7.65
N PRO A 526 4.02 -20.37 7.71
CA PRO A 526 3.38 -21.33 6.79
C PRO A 526 1.85 -21.46 6.97
N VAL A 527 1.21 -22.31 6.17
CA VAL A 527 -0.19 -22.71 6.38
C VAL A 527 -0.46 -23.16 7.82
N GLY A 528 -1.57 -22.70 8.41
CA GLY A 528 -1.91 -22.92 9.82
C GLY A 528 -1.49 -21.76 10.73
N THR A 529 -0.63 -20.86 10.25
CA THR A 529 -0.18 -19.68 10.98
C THR A 529 -1.21 -18.57 10.88
N GLY A 530 -1.53 -17.92 12.01
CA GLY A 530 -2.46 -16.80 12.06
C GLY A 530 -3.80 -17.11 11.39
N PHE A 531 -4.14 -16.37 10.33
CA PHE A 531 -5.37 -16.60 9.56
C PHE A 531 -5.20 -17.51 8.32
N SER A 532 -3.98 -17.96 8.02
CA SER A 532 -3.72 -18.92 6.95
C SER A 532 -4.21 -20.31 7.32
N TYR A 533 -4.90 -20.98 6.40
CA TYR A 533 -5.58 -22.24 6.70
C TYR A 533 -5.53 -23.23 5.55
N SER A 534 -5.91 -24.48 5.86
CA SER A 534 -6.14 -25.51 4.88
C SER A 534 -7.51 -26.15 5.06
N THR A 535 -8.23 -26.40 3.97
CA THR A 535 -9.51 -27.15 3.99
C THR A 535 -9.30 -28.66 4.06
N SER A 536 -8.06 -29.15 3.99
CA SER A 536 -7.72 -30.56 4.15
C SER A 536 -6.59 -30.78 5.15
N LYS A 537 -6.62 -31.92 5.85
CA LYS A 537 -5.53 -32.35 6.75
C LYS A 537 -4.20 -32.56 6.02
N ARG A 538 -4.25 -32.84 4.71
CA ARG A 538 -3.04 -33.03 3.90
C ARG A 538 -2.36 -31.70 3.60
N GLY A 539 -3.16 -30.66 3.31
CA GLY A 539 -2.65 -29.31 3.06
C GLY A 539 -1.97 -28.68 4.27
N LEU A 540 -2.26 -29.14 5.50
CA LEU A 540 -1.56 -28.71 6.72
C LEU A 540 -0.13 -29.28 6.84
N LYS A 541 0.24 -30.30 6.06
CA LYS A 541 1.61 -30.84 6.07
C LYS A 541 2.53 -29.93 5.28
N THR A 542 3.54 -29.40 5.96
CA THR A 542 4.46 -28.42 5.41
C THR A 542 5.88 -28.60 5.97
N SER A 543 6.84 -27.89 5.42
CA SER A 543 8.25 -27.89 5.83
C SER A 543 8.90 -26.54 5.53
N ASP A 544 10.17 -26.32 5.90
CA ASP A 544 10.91 -25.11 5.53
C ASP A 544 10.95 -24.93 4.01
N THR A 545 11.24 -26.02 3.30
CA THR A 545 11.31 -26.04 1.84
C THR A 545 9.92 -25.83 1.23
N LYS A 546 8.91 -26.56 1.71
CA LYS A 546 7.55 -26.48 1.17
C LYS A 546 6.91 -25.10 1.44
N SER A 547 7.08 -24.54 2.63
CA SER A 547 6.55 -23.20 2.93
C SER A 547 7.21 -22.15 2.04
N SER A 548 8.50 -22.28 1.76
CA SER A 548 9.22 -21.37 0.86
C SER A 548 8.70 -21.43 -0.58
N VAL A 549 8.36 -22.63 -1.07
CA VAL A 549 7.70 -22.82 -2.37
C VAL A 549 6.29 -22.21 -2.38
N ASP A 550 5.53 -22.37 -1.29
CA ASP A 550 4.20 -21.81 -1.15
C ASP A 550 4.26 -20.26 -1.13
N VAL A 551 5.26 -19.64 -0.48
CA VAL A 551 5.50 -18.18 -0.51
C VAL A 551 5.91 -17.69 -1.91
N HIS A 552 6.79 -18.41 -2.61
CA HIS A 552 7.12 -18.09 -4.00
C HIS A 552 5.87 -18.15 -4.90
N THR A 553 5.01 -19.17 -4.70
CA THR A 553 3.74 -19.30 -5.44
C THR A 553 2.76 -18.20 -5.09
N PHE A 554 2.68 -17.83 -3.81
CA PHE A 554 1.90 -16.69 -3.32
C PHE A 554 2.28 -15.42 -4.09
N LEU A 555 3.57 -15.04 -4.10
CA LEU A 555 4.02 -13.80 -4.72
C LEU A 555 3.63 -13.76 -6.20
N ARG A 556 3.91 -14.84 -6.95
CA ARG A 556 3.59 -14.92 -8.38
C ARG A 556 2.12 -14.70 -8.67
N LYS A 557 1.23 -15.27 -7.85
CA LYS A 557 -0.22 -15.09 -8.01
C LYS A 557 -0.66 -13.71 -7.55
N TRP A 558 -0.08 -13.20 -6.46
CA TRP A 558 -0.37 -11.86 -5.96
C TRP A 558 -0.04 -10.79 -7.01
N TYR A 559 1.08 -10.91 -7.74
CA TYR A 559 1.44 -10.01 -8.84
C TYR A 559 0.49 -10.05 -10.05
N VAL A 560 -0.27 -11.13 -10.25
CA VAL A 560 -1.29 -11.19 -11.30
C VAL A 560 -2.43 -10.22 -10.99
N ASP A 561 -2.81 -10.13 -9.72
CA ASP A 561 -3.85 -9.21 -9.24
C ASP A 561 -3.28 -7.79 -8.98
N HIS A 562 -1.95 -7.67 -8.86
CA HIS A 562 -1.23 -6.43 -8.54
C HIS A 562 -0.15 -6.07 -9.57
N PRO A 563 -0.51 -5.93 -10.87
CA PRO A 563 0.47 -5.74 -11.93
C PRO A 563 1.25 -4.43 -11.83
N SER A 564 0.70 -3.41 -11.15
CA SER A 564 1.40 -2.14 -10.90
C SER A 564 2.70 -2.30 -10.12
N PHE A 565 2.82 -3.37 -9.31
CA PHE A 565 4.01 -3.60 -8.47
C PHE A 565 5.14 -4.34 -9.20
N ILE A 566 4.93 -4.84 -10.42
CA ILE A 566 5.91 -5.69 -11.14
C ILE A 566 7.25 -4.98 -11.33
N ALA A 567 7.22 -3.66 -11.56
CA ALA A 567 8.42 -2.86 -11.75
C ALA A 567 9.16 -2.54 -10.43
N ASN A 568 8.46 -2.56 -9.30
CA ASN A 568 9.02 -2.16 -8.01
C ASN A 568 10.18 -3.07 -7.59
N PRO A 569 11.23 -2.54 -6.97
CA PRO A 569 12.26 -3.36 -6.33
C PRO A 569 11.65 -4.30 -5.28
N LEU A 570 11.81 -5.61 -5.46
CA LEU A 570 11.32 -6.61 -4.51
C LEU A 570 12.43 -6.98 -3.51
N TYR A 571 12.06 -6.99 -2.23
CA TYR A 571 12.87 -7.55 -1.14
C TYR A 571 12.08 -8.59 -0.34
N VAL A 572 12.77 -9.63 0.11
CA VAL A 572 12.22 -10.64 1.04
C VAL A 572 12.82 -10.38 2.41
N ALA A 573 12.00 -10.27 3.45
CA ALA A 573 12.48 -9.99 4.78
C ALA A 573 11.78 -10.80 5.86
N GLY A 574 12.40 -10.87 7.03
CA GLY A 574 11.84 -11.52 8.20
C GLY A 574 12.82 -11.52 9.37
N ASP A 575 12.40 -12.15 10.45
CA ASP A 575 13.14 -12.23 11.69
C ASP A 575 13.19 -13.65 12.28
N SER A 576 14.12 -13.88 13.21
CA SER A 576 14.18 -15.11 14.01
C SER A 576 14.28 -16.37 13.12
N TYR A 577 13.37 -17.33 13.26
CA TYR A 577 13.33 -18.55 12.46
C TYR A 577 13.25 -18.30 10.95
N SER A 578 12.77 -17.13 10.50
CA SER A 578 12.77 -16.77 9.09
C SER A 578 14.17 -16.67 8.47
N GLY A 579 15.24 -16.68 9.27
CA GLY A 579 16.59 -16.89 8.78
C GLY A 579 16.80 -18.21 8.03
N PHE A 580 15.97 -19.23 8.28
CA PHE A 580 15.95 -20.47 7.48
C PHE A 580 15.16 -20.32 6.18
N THR A 581 14.02 -19.63 6.21
CA THR A 581 13.06 -19.61 5.09
C THR A 581 13.29 -18.47 4.10
N VAL A 582 13.65 -17.26 4.55
CA VAL A 582 13.86 -16.09 3.68
C VAL A 582 14.93 -16.32 2.60
N PRO A 583 16.13 -16.86 2.92
CA PRO A 583 17.13 -17.16 1.89
C PRO A 583 16.63 -18.23 0.90
N VAL A 584 15.84 -19.20 1.37
CA VAL A 584 15.27 -20.25 0.52
C VAL A 584 14.19 -19.68 -0.42
N VAL A 585 13.32 -18.80 0.08
CA VAL A 585 12.34 -18.05 -0.75
C VAL A 585 13.05 -17.21 -1.81
N ALA A 586 14.07 -16.44 -1.41
CA ALA A 586 14.85 -15.61 -2.33
C ALA A 586 15.54 -16.45 -3.41
N GLN A 587 16.06 -17.62 -3.05
CA GLN A 587 16.64 -18.59 -4.00
C GLN A 587 15.59 -19.09 -4.99
N TYR A 588 14.40 -19.48 -4.53
CA TYR A 588 13.32 -19.93 -5.41
C TYR A 588 12.85 -18.84 -6.38
N ILE A 589 12.77 -17.59 -5.93
CA ILE A 589 12.45 -16.44 -6.79
C ILE A 589 13.52 -16.27 -7.86
N ALA A 590 14.79 -16.26 -7.43
CA ALA A 590 15.91 -16.04 -8.32
C ALA A 590 16.04 -17.17 -9.37
N ASP A 591 15.86 -18.43 -8.97
CA ASP A 591 15.87 -19.58 -9.87
C ASP A 591 14.66 -19.58 -10.81
N GLY A 592 13.49 -19.16 -10.32
CA GLY A 592 12.29 -18.97 -11.13
C GLY A 592 12.47 -17.90 -12.21
N ASN A 593 13.13 -16.80 -11.86
CA ASN A 593 13.46 -15.72 -12.80
C ASN A 593 14.42 -16.20 -13.89
N GLU A 594 15.49 -16.92 -13.54
CA GLU A 594 16.45 -17.47 -14.51
C GLU A 594 15.83 -18.52 -15.42
N ALA A 595 14.90 -19.32 -14.90
CA ALA A 595 14.16 -20.30 -15.67
C ALA A 595 13.09 -19.68 -16.59
N GLY A 596 12.85 -18.36 -16.52
CA GLY A 596 11.79 -17.67 -17.27
C GLY A 596 10.38 -18.13 -16.85
N TYR A 597 10.21 -18.57 -15.60
CA TYR A 597 8.93 -19.07 -15.12
C TYR A 597 8.00 -17.88 -14.84
N GLY A 598 6.93 -17.69 -15.62
CA GLY A 598 5.86 -16.68 -15.44
C GLY A 598 6.34 -15.23 -15.24
N VAL A 599 5.70 -14.48 -14.32
CA VAL A 599 6.04 -13.07 -14.08
C VAL A 599 7.44 -12.98 -13.47
N HIS A 600 8.29 -12.15 -14.08
CA HIS A 600 9.61 -11.84 -13.54
C HIS A 600 9.47 -11.00 -12.27
N LEU A 601 9.98 -11.52 -11.16
CA LEU A 601 9.93 -10.84 -9.87
C LEU A 601 11.21 -10.01 -9.72
N ASN A 602 11.11 -8.68 -9.61
CA ASN A 602 12.27 -7.77 -9.61
C ASN A 602 13.08 -7.81 -8.28
N LEU A 603 13.56 -8.99 -7.90
CA LEU A 603 14.30 -9.25 -6.66
C LEU A 603 15.61 -8.46 -6.64
N LYS A 604 15.81 -7.63 -5.63
CA LYS A 604 17.06 -6.87 -5.42
C LYS A 604 17.89 -7.38 -4.24
N GLY A 605 17.26 -8.04 -3.28
CA GLY A 605 17.93 -8.51 -2.09
C GLY A 605 16.98 -9.04 -1.04
N TYR A 606 17.52 -9.28 0.15
CA TYR A 606 16.76 -9.76 1.29
C TYR A 606 17.34 -9.22 2.60
N LEU A 607 16.51 -9.19 3.65
CA LEU A 607 16.83 -8.61 4.94
C LEU A 607 16.46 -9.57 6.07
N LEU A 608 17.30 -9.65 7.11
CA LEU A 608 17.10 -10.59 8.20
C LEU A 608 17.47 -9.99 9.55
N GLY A 609 16.50 -9.94 10.46
CA GLY A 609 16.67 -9.51 11.84
C GLY A 609 16.85 -10.70 12.79
N ASN A 610 17.91 -10.70 13.58
CA ASN A 610 18.23 -11.77 14.55
C ASN A 610 18.01 -13.20 13.99
N PRO A 611 18.58 -13.54 12.82
CA PRO A 611 18.16 -14.73 12.09
C PRO A 611 18.77 -16.03 12.63
N CYS A 612 17.93 -17.04 12.88
CA CYS A 612 18.39 -18.42 13.00
C CYS A 612 18.80 -18.92 11.61
N THR A 613 20.02 -19.41 11.47
CA THR A 613 20.60 -19.83 10.18
C THR A 613 21.29 -21.19 10.26
N ASP A 614 21.84 -21.56 11.41
CA ASP A 614 22.49 -22.85 11.64
C ASP A 614 22.56 -23.12 13.14
N ALA A 615 22.02 -24.26 13.57
CA ALA A 615 21.94 -24.60 14.98
C ALA A 615 23.32 -24.65 15.68
N ASN A 616 24.40 -24.97 14.96
CA ASN A 616 25.74 -24.97 15.55
C ASN A 616 26.25 -23.55 15.76
N TYR A 617 26.19 -22.68 14.75
CA TYR A 617 26.67 -21.30 14.89
C TYR A 617 25.85 -20.51 15.90
N ASP A 618 24.52 -20.56 15.79
CA ASP A 618 23.63 -19.75 16.62
C ASP A 618 23.52 -20.30 18.05
N GLY A 619 23.48 -21.63 18.17
CA GLY A 619 23.39 -22.31 19.45
C GLY A 619 24.68 -22.25 20.26
N ASP A 620 25.84 -22.44 19.62
CA ASP A 620 27.13 -22.40 20.33
C ASP A 620 27.52 -20.97 20.73
N ALA A 621 26.92 -19.95 20.12
CA ALA A 621 27.17 -18.55 20.46
C ALA A 621 26.53 -18.10 21.79
N ARG A 622 25.56 -18.86 22.33
CA ARG A 622 24.85 -18.48 23.57
C ARG A 622 25.75 -18.43 24.79
N ILE A 623 26.65 -19.40 24.94
CA ILE A 623 27.57 -19.50 26.07
C ILE A 623 28.59 -18.34 26.10
N PRO A 624 29.36 -18.06 25.02
CA PRO A 624 30.25 -16.91 25.00
C PRO A 624 29.51 -15.57 25.08
N TYR A 625 28.26 -15.49 24.58
CA TYR A 625 27.45 -14.30 24.78
C TYR A 625 27.09 -14.09 26.25
N ALA A 626 26.57 -15.13 26.92
CA ALA A 626 26.22 -15.09 28.34
C ALA A 626 27.41 -14.69 29.23
N HIS A 627 28.60 -15.18 28.89
CA HIS A 627 29.85 -14.75 29.54
C HIS A 627 30.15 -13.27 29.27
N GLY A 628 30.06 -12.83 28.01
CA GLY A 628 30.34 -11.45 27.62
C GLY A 628 29.43 -10.40 28.25
N VAL A 629 28.21 -10.78 28.65
CA VAL A 629 27.27 -9.91 29.38
C VAL A 629 27.25 -10.14 30.89
N GLY A 630 28.13 -11.01 31.41
CA GLY A 630 28.33 -11.23 32.84
C GLY A 630 27.29 -12.12 33.54
N PHE A 631 26.56 -12.96 32.80
CA PHE A 631 25.59 -13.90 33.39
C PHE A 631 26.22 -15.18 33.92
N ILE A 632 27.41 -15.55 33.44
CA ILE A 632 28.18 -16.69 33.95
C ILE A 632 29.60 -16.26 34.31
N SER A 633 30.19 -16.90 35.31
CA SER A 633 31.54 -16.56 35.78
C SER A 633 32.65 -17.00 34.81
N ASP A 634 33.83 -16.41 34.96
CA ASP A 634 35.02 -16.79 34.17
C ASP A 634 35.37 -18.29 34.36
N GLU A 635 35.27 -18.80 35.59
CA GLU A 635 35.57 -20.20 35.91
C GLU A 635 34.57 -21.14 35.23
N LEU A 636 33.28 -20.82 35.29
CA LEU A 636 32.25 -21.63 34.64
C LEU A 636 32.40 -21.57 33.12
N TYR A 637 32.66 -20.40 32.55
CA TYR A 637 32.88 -20.25 31.11
C TYR A 637 34.08 -21.07 30.61
N GLU A 638 35.26 -20.92 31.25
CA GLU A 638 36.46 -21.64 30.83
C GLU A 638 36.34 -23.15 31.05
N SER A 639 35.71 -23.59 32.15
CA SER A 639 35.39 -25.01 32.37
C SER A 639 34.47 -25.56 31.29
N THR A 640 33.39 -24.85 30.96
CA THR A 640 32.42 -25.25 29.93
C THR A 640 33.09 -25.31 28.56
N LYS A 641 33.85 -24.26 28.19
CA LYS A 641 34.57 -24.17 26.92
C LYS A 641 35.60 -25.29 26.75
N SER A 642 36.39 -25.56 27.78
CA SER A 642 37.37 -26.66 27.78
C SER A 642 36.69 -28.03 27.65
N SER A 643 35.67 -28.28 28.46
CA SER A 643 34.98 -29.58 28.52
C SER A 643 34.19 -29.91 27.25
N CYS A 644 33.59 -28.88 26.64
CA CYS A 644 32.77 -29.00 25.43
C CYS A 644 33.54 -28.77 24.12
N GLY A 645 34.80 -28.34 24.18
CA GLY A 645 35.59 -28.03 22.98
C GLY A 645 34.98 -26.93 22.10
N GLY A 646 34.24 -25.99 22.72
CA GLY A 646 33.51 -24.94 22.02
C GLY A 646 32.22 -25.37 21.29
N LYS A 647 31.76 -26.61 21.48
CA LYS A 647 30.50 -27.14 20.92
C LYS A 647 29.54 -27.49 22.04
N TYR A 648 28.61 -26.59 22.33
CA TYR A 648 27.76 -26.64 23.52
C TYR A 648 26.41 -27.30 23.26
N GLN A 649 25.92 -27.28 22.01
CA GLN A 649 24.61 -27.84 21.65
C GLN A 649 24.52 -29.36 21.80
N ASN A 650 25.62 -30.08 21.54
CA ASN A 650 25.67 -31.53 21.58
C ASN A 650 26.81 -31.98 22.52
N PRO A 651 26.54 -32.10 23.84
CA PRO A 651 27.59 -32.39 24.80
C PRO A 651 28.26 -33.72 24.49
N SER A 652 29.55 -33.66 24.17
CA SER A 652 30.33 -34.84 23.75
C SER A 652 30.68 -35.79 24.90
N ASN A 653 30.54 -35.34 26.15
CA ASN A 653 30.89 -36.10 27.35
C ASN A 653 30.08 -35.60 28.56
N ALA A 654 30.12 -36.36 29.66
CA ALA A 654 29.36 -36.06 30.87
C ALA A 654 29.81 -34.76 31.57
N GLU A 655 31.06 -34.35 31.42
CA GLU A 655 31.60 -33.13 32.03
C GLU A 655 31.03 -31.88 31.34
N CYS A 656 31.01 -31.88 30.01
CA CYS A 656 30.35 -30.86 29.20
C CYS A 656 28.86 -30.75 29.53
N SER A 657 28.17 -31.88 29.67
CA SER A 657 26.75 -31.89 30.07
C SER A 657 26.54 -31.21 31.42
N ARG A 658 27.36 -31.54 32.44
CA ARG A 658 27.26 -30.93 33.78
C ARG A 658 27.56 -29.43 33.76
N CYS A 659 28.57 -29.01 33.00
CA CYS A 659 28.89 -27.59 32.83
C CYS A 659 27.71 -26.86 32.17
N GLY A 660 27.11 -27.46 31.14
CA GLY A 660 25.90 -26.96 30.50
C GLY A 660 24.72 -26.83 31.47
N ASP A 661 24.52 -27.82 32.35
CA ASP A 661 23.48 -27.77 33.39
C ASP A 661 23.70 -26.60 34.36
N SER A 662 24.94 -26.35 34.78
CA SER A 662 25.29 -25.20 35.62
C SER A 662 25.04 -23.88 34.90
N VAL A 663 25.39 -23.76 33.62
CA VAL A 663 25.08 -22.56 32.83
C VAL A 663 23.57 -22.35 32.73
N ASN A 664 22.81 -23.41 32.45
CA ASN A 664 21.34 -23.33 32.39
C ASN A 664 20.72 -22.91 33.73
N GLN A 665 21.32 -23.33 34.85
CA GLN A 665 20.89 -22.92 36.18
C GLN A 665 21.08 -21.41 36.39
N ASP A 666 22.24 -20.86 36.05
CA ASP A 666 22.53 -19.42 36.16
C ASP A 666 21.62 -18.58 35.25
N LEU A 667 21.24 -19.11 34.08
CA LEU A 667 20.40 -18.43 33.10
C LEU A 667 18.89 -18.61 33.32
N SER A 668 18.47 -19.44 34.28
CA SER A 668 17.06 -19.88 34.42
C SER A 668 16.06 -18.75 34.66
N GLY A 669 16.50 -17.59 35.14
CA GLY A 669 15.68 -16.39 35.37
C GLY A 669 15.82 -15.29 34.32
N ILE A 670 16.56 -15.51 33.23
CA ILE A 670 16.86 -14.50 32.21
C ILE A 670 15.88 -14.58 31.04
N ASN A 671 15.34 -13.44 30.63
CA ASN A 671 14.62 -13.35 29.36
C ASN A 671 15.61 -13.40 28.20
N THR A 672 15.74 -14.56 27.56
CA THR A 672 16.72 -14.76 26.49
C THR A 672 16.40 -13.98 25.21
N ALA A 673 15.14 -13.56 24.98
CA ALA A 673 14.79 -12.76 23.80
C ALA A 673 15.14 -11.27 23.97
N GLN A 674 15.26 -10.82 25.23
CA GLN A 674 15.72 -9.47 25.60
C GLN A 674 16.26 -9.50 27.03
N ILE A 675 17.58 -9.60 27.16
CA ILE A 675 18.25 -9.84 28.43
C ILE A 675 18.10 -8.72 29.48
N LEU A 676 17.68 -7.52 29.08
CA LEU A 676 17.40 -6.41 30.00
C LEU A 676 15.97 -6.41 30.55
N GLU A 677 15.08 -7.23 30.00
CA GLU A 677 13.69 -7.30 30.40
C GLU A 677 13.45 -8.38 31.45
N PRO A 678 12.44 -8.21 32.32
CA PRO A 678 12.05 -9.26 33.24
C PRO A 678 11.65 -10.53 32.49
N LEU A 679 11.98 -11.68 33.06
CA LEU A 679 11.44 -12.96 32.62
C LEU A 679 9.99 -13.06 33.10
N CYS A 680 9.07 -12.72 32.21
CA CYS A 680 7.64 -12.78 32.47
C CYS A 680 7.13 -14.21 32.24
N SER A 681 6.15 -14.65 33.04
CA SER A 681 5.44 -15.89 32.76
C SER A 681 4.90 -15.86 31.34
N SER A 682 5.16 -16.92 30.56
CA SER A 682 4.60 -17.06 29.24
C SER A 682 3.09 -17.21 29.40
N VAL A 683 2.35 -16.16 29.05
CA VAL A 683 0.93 -16.34 28.75
C VAL A 683 0.91 -16.97 27.36
N GLU A 684 1.23 -18.25 27.29
CA GLU A 684 1.03 -19.05 26.09
C GLU A 684 -0.45 -18.90 25.73
N THR A 685 -0.75 -18.38 24.53
CA THR A 685 -2.11 -18.39 23.99
C THR A 685 -2.66 -19.82 24.13
N PRO A 686 -3.83 -20.03 24.77
CA PRO A 686 -4.27 -21.36 25.18
C PRO A 686 -4.23 -22.38 24.03
N LYS A 687 -3.71 -23.58 24.30
CA LYS A 687 -3.72 -24.68 23.34
C LYS A 687 -5.17 -25.02 22.94
N PRO A 688 -5.44 -25.33 21.65
CA PRO A 688 -6.79 -25.46 21.07
C PRO A 688 -7.65 -26.62 21.61
N ASN A 689 -7.18 -27.39 22.60
CA ASN A 689 -7.95 -28.50 23.18
C ASN A 689 -8.83 -28.11 24.37
N ILE A 690 -8.83 -26.83 24.80
CA ILE A 690 -9.74 -26.31 25.82
C ILE A 690 -10.87 -25.53 25.12
N ILE A 691 -11.57 -26.16 24.19
CA ILE A 691 -12.78 -25.61 23.59
C ILE A 691 -13.96 -26.19 24.35
N THR A 692 -14.49 -25.41 25.30
CA THR A 692 -15.94 -25.26 25.50
C THR A 692 -16.24 -24.18 26.55
N ALA A 693 -17.12 -23.25 26.13
CA ALA A 693 -17.86 -22.23 26.88
C ALA A 693 -17.07 -21.04 27.47
N ASP A 694 -17.33 -19.88 26.82
CA ASP A 694 -17.21 -18.50 27.29
C ASP A 694 -15.83 -17.94 27.65
N GLY A 695 -15.53 -16.75 27.14
CA GLY A 695 -14.39 -15.90 27.53
C GLY A 695 -14.29 -15.62 29.04
N ARG A 696 -15.30 -16.00 29.84
CA ARG A 696 -15.22 -16.06 31.31
C ARG A 696 -14.17 -17.08 31.80
N ARG A 697 -13.96 -18.18 31.08
CA ARG A 697 -12.92 -19.17 31.44
C ARG A 697 -11.49 -18.67 31.20
N LEU A 698 -11.28 -17.68 30.34
CA LEU A 698 -9.99 -17.02 30.21
C LEU A 698 -9.70 -16.18 31.46
N LEU A 699 -10.70 -15.45 31.97
CA LEU A 699 -10.61 -14.75 33.26
C LEU A 699 -10.48 -15.71 34.45
N GLU A 700 -11.17 -16.85 34.46
CA GLU A 700 -11.03 -17.87 35.51
C GLU A 700 -9.67 -18.60 35.45
N ALA A 701 -9.14 -18.88 34.26
CA ALA A 701 -7.79 -19.43 34.12
C ALA A 701 -6.70 -18.41 34.54
N LEU A 702 -6.96 -17.11 34.37
CA LEU A 702 -6.12 -16.03 34.87
C LEU A 702 -6.26 -15.80 36.38
N SER A 703 -7.37 -16.23 37.01
CA SER A 703 -7.60 -16.14 38.45
C SER A 703 -7.11 -17.36 39.25
N GLU A 704 -6.89 -18.51 38.59
CA GLU A 704 -6.24 -19.69 39.17
C GLU A 704 -4.70 -19.63 39.16
N LEU A 705 -4.11 -18.67 38.43
CA LEU A 705 -2.68 -18.38 38.52
C LEU A 705 -2.38 -17.59 39.81
N PRO A 706 -1.31 -17.92 40.56
CA PRO A 706 -0.99 -17.22 41.80
C PRO A 706 -0.91 -15.70 41.53
N MET A 707 -1.82 -14.94 42.14
CA MET A 707 -2.08 -13.50 41.89
C MET A 707 -0.92 -12.55 42.26
N SER A 708 0.33 -13.01 42.25
CA SER A 708 1.51 -12.21 42.58
C SER A 708 2.35 -11.80 41.37
N ASN A 709 2.17 -12.41 40.18
CA ASN A 709 3.13 -12.23 39.06
C ASN A 709 2.51 -11.87 37.70
N THR A 710 1.20 -11.61 37.59
CA THR A 710 0.54 -11.35 36.29
C THR A 710 0.22 -9.88 36.00
N TYR A 711 0.32 -9.01 37.01
CA TYR A 711 0.10 -7.56 36.89
C TYR A 711 1.42 -6.80 37.01
N ASP A 712 2.44 -7.20 36.26
CA ASP A 712 3.61 -6.35 36.11
C ASP A 712 3.49 -5.57 34.78
N PRO A 713 3.15 -4.27 34.79
CA PRO A 713 3.14 -3.44 33.59
C PRO A 713 4.53 -3.34 32.91
N LEU A 714 5.61 -3.81 33.57
CA LEU A 714 6.93 -3.96 32.96
C LEU A 714 7.02 -5.15 31.98
N CYS A 715 6.02 -6.03 31.93
CA CYS A 715 6.03 -7.24 31.10
C CYS A 715 5.44 -7.02 29.70
N ARG A 716 6.31 -7.04 28.68
CA ARG A 716 5.94 -6.92 27.26
C ARG A 716 4.92 -7.98 26.79
N ASN A 717 4.90 -9.15 27.43
CA ASN A 717 3.96 -10.24 27.10
C ASN A 717 2.49 -9.83 27.21
N TYR A 718 2.17 -8.82 28.04
CA TYR A 718 0.82 -8.31 28.16
C TYR A 718 0.30 -7.72 26.84
N GLY A 719 1.15 -7.03 26.09
CA GLY A 719 0.79 -6.53 24.75
C GLY A 719 0.36 -7.65 23.80
N TYR A 720 0.97 -8.85 23.87
CA TYR A 720 0.60 -9.98 23.02
C TYR A 720 -0.79 -10.53 23.32
N LEU A 721 -1.28 -10.39 24.56
CA LEU A 721 -2.67 -10.74 24.88
C LEU A 721 -3.66 -9.85 24.17
N LEU A 722 -3.33 -8.58 23.98
CA LEU A 722 -4.16 -7.64 23.22
C LEU A 722 -4.31 -8.10 21.77
N SER A 723 -3.23 -8.56 21.11
CA SER A 723 -3.38 -9.16 19.77
C SER A 723 -4.32 -10.36 19.75
N HIS A 724 -4.30 -11.21 20.78
CA HIS A 724 -5.21 -12.36 20.85
C HIS A 724 -6.66 -11.93 21.03
N ALA A 725 -6.93 -11.01 21.97
CA ALA A 725 -8.27 -10.48 22.21
C ALA A 725 -8.82 -9.74 20.97
N TRP A 726 -7.97 -8.97 20.31
CA TRP A 726 -8.31 -8.18 19.14
C TRP A 726 -8.56 -9.06 17.90
N ALA A 727 -7.62 -9.94 17.54
CA ALA A 727 -7.72 -10.75 16.32
C ALA A 727 -8.84 -11.81 16.39
N ASN A 728 -9.26 -12.21 17.59
CA ASN A 728 -10.39 -13.12 17.79
C ASN A 728 -11.74 -12.43 17.92
N ASN A 729 -11.79 -11.09 17.94
CA ASN A 729 -13.06 -10.38 17.98
C ASN A 729 -13.79 -10.50 16.62
N ASP A 730 -15.08 -10.83 16.65
CA ASP A 730 -15.86 -11.05 15.43
C ASP A 730 -15.91 -9.83 14.51
N THR A 731 -16.00 -8.62 15.07
CA THR A 731 -16.02 -7.38 14.27
C THR A 731 -14.67 -7.13 13.59
N VAL A 732 -13.56 -7.44 14.26
CA VAL A 732 -12.21 -7.38 13.68
C VAL A 732 -12.08 -8.39 12.54
N ARG A 733 -12.51 -9.64 12.77
CA ARG A 733 -12.46 -10.69 11.76
C ARG A 733 -13.30 -10.36 10.53
N GLN A 734 -14.48 -9.76 10.72
CA GLN A 734 -15.30 -9.24 9.63
C GLN A 734 -14.59 -8.11 8.87
N ALA A 735 -14.01 -7.13 9.58
CA ALA A 735 -13.28 -6.01 8.97
C ALA A 735 -12.08 -6.48 8.14
N LEU A 736 -11.35 -7.49 8.62
CA LEU A 736 -10.22 -8.11 7.92
C LEU A 736 -10.63 -9.09 6.81
N GLY A 737 -11.93 -9.34 6.61
CA GLY A 737 -12.41 -10.26 5.58
C GLY A 737 -12.06 -11.73 5.86
N ILE A 738 -11.94 -12.11 7.13
CA ILE A 738 -11.62 -13.49 7.52
C ILE A 738 -12.80 -14.40 7.17
N ARG A 739 -12.53 -15.44 6.39
CA ARG A 739 -13.57 -16.37 5.92
C ARG A 739 -14.15 -17.15 7.09
N GLU A 740 -15.48 -17.17 7.23
CA GLU A 740 -16.14 -17.90 8.30
C GLU A 740 -15.80 -19.40 8.27
N GLY A 741 -15.52 -19.98 9.43
CA GLY A 741 -15.12 -21.39 9.55
C GLY A 741 -13.72 -21.75 9.05
N SER A 742 -12.91 -20.79 8.59
CA SER A 742 -11.54 -21.04 8.10
C SER A 742 -10.52 -21.30 9.22
N THR A 743 -10.45 -20.38 10.19
CA THR A 743 -9.64 -20.48 11.40
C THR A 743 -10.57 -20.43 12.60
N GLN A 744 -10.46 -21.35 13.56
CA GLN A 744 -11.32 -21.31 14.76
C GLN A 744 -10.89 -20.18 15.69
N THR A 745 -9.68 -20.28 16.23
CA THR A 745 -9.06 -19.29 17.11
C THR A 745 -7.75 -18.84 16.49
N TRP A 746 -7.58 -17.53 16.34
CA TRP A 746 -6.30 -16.94 15.99
C TRP A 746 -5.37 -17.00 17.20
N VAL A 747 -4.14 -17.46 16.97
CA VAL A 747 -3.06 -17.45 17.96
C VAL A 747 -1.85 -16.75 17.38
N ARG A 748 -1.11 -16.02 18.21
CA ARG A 748 0.06 -15.26 17.76
C ARG A 748 1.14 -16.21 17.22
N CYS A 749 1.46 -17.27 17.96
CA CYS A 749 2.43 -18.28 17.58
C CYS A 749 1.92 -19.67 17.93
N ASP A 750 1.85 -20.56 16.94
CA ASP A 750 1.63 -21.98 17.18
C ASP A 750 2.97 -22.72 17.09
N PHE A 751 3.71 -22.81 18.20
CA PHE A 751 4.95 -23.58 18.25
C PHE A 751 4.72 -25.10 18.18
N GLY A 752 3.46 -25.53 18.29
CA GLY A 752 3.01 -26.92 18.27
C GLY A 752 2.51 -27.37 16.91
N LEU A 753 2.97 -26.76 15.80
CA LEU A 753 2.65 -27.19 14.42
C LEU A 753 3.08 -28.65 14.20
N ASN A 754 2.24 -29.59 14.61
CA ASN A 754 2.49 -31.04 14.58
C ASN A 754 2.71 -31.59 13.17
N ASN A 755 2.45 -30.77 12.14
CA ASN A 755 2.58 -31.11 10.73
C ASN A 755 3.71 -30.34 10.02
N TYR A 756 4.57 -29.63 10.76
CA TYR A 756 5.74 -28.93 10.23
C TYR A 756 7.00 -29.81 10.30
N THR A 757 7.74 -29.89 9.19
CA THR A 757 9.02 -30.61 9.11
C THR A 757 10.17 -29.62 8.97
N TYR A 758 11.15 -29.71 9.86
CA TYR A 758 12.39 -28.94 9.84
C TYR A 758 13.38 -29.62 8.88
N ASP A 759 13.34 -29.27 7.59
CA ASP A 759 14.09 -29.93 6.52
C ASP A 759 15.26 -29.11 5.95
N VAL A 760 15.41 -27.84 6.37
CA VAL A 760 16.60 -27.03 6.09
C VAL A 760 17.47 -26.95 7.34
N LEU A 761 18.55 -27.73 7.36
CA LEU A 761 19.46 -27.80 8.52
C LEU A 761 20.36 -26.56 8.67
N SER A 762 20.65 -25.88 7.56
CA SER A 762 21.50 -24.69 7.52
C SER A 762 21.13 -23.82 6.31
N SER A 763 20.92 -22.53 6.51
CA SER A 763 20.65 -21.57 5.42
C SER A 763 21.90 -20.84 4.92
N VAL A 764 23.07 -21.06 5.53
CA VAL A 764 24.34 -20.38 5.20
C VAL A 764 24.73 -20.52 3.72
N ASN A 765 24.52 -21.71 3.13
CA ASN A 765 24.81 -21.92 1.71
C ASN A 765 23.86 -21.17 0.76
N TYR A 766 22.62 -20.91 1.18
CA TYR A 766 21.69 -20.08 0.41
C TYR A 766 22.16 -18.61 0.43
N HIS A 767 22.63 -18.11 1.57
CA HIS A 767 23.25 -16.79 1.65
C HIS A 767 24.45 -16.66 0.70
N PHE A 768 25.36 -17.64 0.72
CA PHE A 768 26.51 -17.70 -0.20
C PHE A 768 26.09 -17.68 -1.68
N SER A 769 25.12 -18.52 -2.04
CA SER A 769 24.59 -18.61 -3.41
C SER A 769 24.00 -17.27 -3.89
N LEU A 770 23.13 -16.67 -3.10
CA LEU A 770 22.43 -15.42 -3.47
C LEU A 770 23.38 -14.22 -3.58
N THR A 771 24.28 -14.06 -2.62
CA THR A 771 25.25 -12.95 -2.61
C THR A 771 26.24 -13.07 -3.78
N ASN A 772 26.66 -14.28 -4.14
CA ASN A 772 27.47 -14.52 -5.35
C ASN A 772 26.73 -14.20 -6.66
N ARG A 773 25.41 -14.27 -6.67
CA ARG A 773 24.56 -13.84 -7.79
C ARG A 773 24.33 -12.33 -7.81
N GLY A 774 24.89 -11.59 -6.85
CA GLY A 774 24.83 -10.13 -6.76
C GLY A 774 23.65 -9.58 -5.97
N TYR A 775 22.78 -10.45 -5.40
CA TYR A 775 21.68 -9.99 -4.55
C TYR A 775 22.20 -9.39 -3.25
N ARG A 776 21.63 -8.26 -2.84
CA ARG A 776 22.02 -7.56 -1.60
C ARG A 776 21.48 -8.32 -0.39
N ALA A 777 22.28 -8.41 0.66
CA ALA A 777 21.88 -9.00 1.94
C ALA A 777 22.15 -8.00 3.07
N LEU A 778 21.10 -7.61 3.80
CA LEU A 778 21.25 -6.89 5.07
C LEU A 778 20.89 -7.84 6.21
N VAL A 779 21.89 -8.21 6.99
CA VAL A 779 21.69 -9.01 8.21
C VAL A 779 21.92 -8.09 9.40
N TYR A 780 20.99 -8.08 10.34
CA TYR A 780 21.11 -7.25 11.52
C TYR A 780 20.70 -8.01 12.79
N SER A 781 21.33 -7.68 13.92
CA SER A 781 21.03 -8.35 15.19
C SER A 781 20.95 -7.33 16.33
N GLY A 782 19.92 -7.43 17.14
CA GLY A 782 19.84 -6.72 18.42
C GLY A 782 20.93 -7.25 19.35
N ASP A 783 21.72 -6.35 19.92
CA ASP A 783 22.87 -6.72 20.74
C ASP A 783 22.50 -7.24 22.14
N HIS A 784 21.21 -7.21 22.51
CA HIS A 784 20.67 -7.76 23.75
C HIS A 784 19.79 -9.00 23.53
N ASP A 785 19.81 -9.60 22.34
CA ASP A 785 19.19 -10.89 22.07
C ASP A 785 20.16 -12.03 22.40
N MET A 786 19.77 -12.91 23.32
CA MET A 786 20.49 -14.14 23.65
C MET A 786 19.88 -15.38 22.97
N THR A 787 18.65 -15.28 22.44
CA THR A 787 18.00 -16.36 21.70
C THR A 787 18.76 -16.64 20.43
N VAL A 788 19.08 -15.58 19.68
CA VAL A 788 19.95 -15.61 18.50
C VAL A 788 21.02 -14.52 18.65
N PRO A 789 22.10 -14.79 19.42
CA PRO A 789 23.12 -13.79 19.68
C PRO A 789 23.79 -13.31 18.40
N PHE A 790 24.07 -12.01 18.33
CA PHE A 790 24.82 -11.42 17.22
C PHE A 790 26.18 -12.10 16.97
N LEU A 791 26.76 -12.73 18.00
CA LEU A 791 27.97 -13.55 17.89
C LEU A 791 27.79 -14.76 16.95
N GLY A 792 26.63 -15.42 16.99
CA GLY A 792 26.29 -16.53 16.09
C GLY A 792 26.17 -16.03 14.66
N THR A 793 25.49 -14.89 14.49
CA THR A 793 25.39 -14.20 13.20
C THR A 793 26.76 -13.85 12.61
N GLN A 794 27.66 -13.29 13.42
CA GLN A 794 29.03 -13.03 13.00
C GLN A 794 29.80 -14.31 12.66
N ALA A 795 29.60 -15.40 13.40
CA ALA A 795 30.31 -16.65 13.21
C ALA A 795 30.00 -17.27 11.84
N TRP A 796 28.72 -17.38 11.47
CA TRP A 796 28.37 -17.94 10.15
C TRP A 796 28.74 -16.98 9.01
N ILE A 797 28.62 -15.66 9.19
CA ILE A 797 29.07 -14.68 8.16
C ILE A 797 30.57 -14.83 7.91
N ARG A 798 31.38 -14.98 8.97
CA ARG A 798 32.82 -15.25 8.84
C ARG A 798 33.10 -16.54 8.08
N SER A 799 32.25 -17.56 8.23
CA SER A 799 32.40 -18.84 7.51
C SER A 799 32.25 -18.72 5.99
N LEU A 800 31.58 -17.66 5.50
CA LEU A 800 31.48 -17.36 4.07
C LEU A 800 32.81 -16.92 3.44
N ASN A 801 33.77 -16.48 4.26
CA ASN A 801 35.10 -16.05 3.84
C ASN A 801 35.09 -14.91 2.79
N PHE A 802 34.11 -14.01 2.90
CA PHE A 802 34.06 -12.78 2.09
C PHE A 802 35.08 -11.75 2.60
N SER A 803 35.63 -10.97 1.67
CA SER A 803 36.58 -9.91 2.02
C SER A 803 35.83 -8.74 2.67
N ILE A 804 36.43 -8.12 3.68
CA ILE A 804 35.84 -6.93 4.32
C ILE A 804 36.04 -5.72 3.41
N VAL A 805 34.97 -4.97 3.14
CA VAL A 805 35.00 -3.75 2.31
C VAL A 805 35.10 -2.52 3.20
N ASP A 806 34.18 -2.36 4.15
CA ASP A 806 34.22 -1.35 5.19
C ASP A 806 34.33 -2.01 6.56
N ASP A 807 35.38 -1.68 7.30
CA ASP A 807 35.65 -2.27 8.60
C ASP A 807 34.63 -1.83 9.69
N TRP A 808 34.62 -2.57 10.80
CA TRP A 808 33.69 -2.42 11.92
C TRP A 808 33.70 -0.99 12.46
N ARG A 809 32.56 -0.32 12.35
CA ARG A 809 32.41 1.09 12.75
C ARG A 809 31.01 1.39 13.26
N PRO A 810 30.85 2.42 14.10
CA PRO A 810 29.53 2.82 14.56
C PRO A 810 28.68 3.35 13.41
N TRP A 811 27.36 3.20 13.54
CA TRP A 811 26.35 3.93 12.77
C TRP A 811 25.44 4.69 13.74
N SER A 812 24.89 5.83 13.28
CA SER A 812 24.19 6.77 14.16
C SER A 812 22.85 7.22 13.60
N VAL A 813 21.90 7.46 14.51
CA VAL A 813 20.58 8.05 14.25
C VAL A 813 20.43 9.26 15.17
N GLU A 814 20.03 10.41 14.62
CA GLU A 814 19.83 11.65 15.40
C GLU A 814 21.04 12.04 16.29
N GLY A 815 22.26 11.78 15.80
CA GLY A 815 23.50 12.09 16.51
C GLY A 815 23.88 11.11 17.63
N GLN A 816 23.11 10.02 17.84
CA GLN A 816 23.43 8.96 18.79
C GLN A 816 23.90 7.68 18.08
N VAL A 817 24.88 6.98 18.64
CA VAL A 817 25.30 5.66 18.13
C VAL A 817 24.16 4.67 18.32
N ALA A 818 23.60 4.21 17.20
CA ALA A 818 22.50 3.25 17.16
C ALA A 818 23.00 1.80 17.08
N GLY A 819 24.27 1.60 16.74
CA GLY A 819 24.92 0.29 16.76
C GLY A 819 26.22 0.31 15.96
N PHE A 820 26.66 -0.85 15.50
CA PHE A 820 27.88 -1.00 14.69
C PHE A 820 27.61 -1.77 13.42
N THR A 821 28.42 -1.56 12.39
CA THR A 821 28.23 -2.19 11.09
C THR A 821 29.56 -2.47 10.42
N ARG A 822 29.55 -3.48 9.54
CA ARG A 822 30.65 -3.85 8.65
C ARG A 822 30.05 -4.36 7.34
N THR A 823 30.68 -4.02 6.23
CA THR A 823 30.30 -4.49 4.89
C THR A 823 31.32 -5.50 4.39
N TYR A 824 30.84 -6.49 3.67
CA TYR A 824 31.64 -7.53 3.04
C TYR A 824 31.52 -7.41 1.52
N SER A 825 32.46 -8.03 0.80
CA SER A 825 32.34 -8.27 -0.62
C SER A 825 31.05 -9.06 -0.88
N ASN A 826 30.56 -9.03 -2.13
CA ASN A 826 29.36 -9.77 -2.53
C ASN A 826 28.06 -9.21 -1.91
N ASN A 827 28.03 -7.89 -1.65
CA ASN A 827 26.84 -7.14 -1.25
C ASN A 827 26.19 -7.59 0.07
N LEU A 828 26.97 -8.13 1.01
CA LEU A 828 26.50 -8.48 2.36
C LEU A 828 26.89 -7.38 3.36
N THR A 829 25.92 -6.88 4.10
CA THR A 829 26.11 -5.94 5.21
C THR A 829 25.64 -6.60 6.51
N PHE A 830 26.48 -6.51 7.54
CA PHE A 830 26.10 -6.88 8.90
C PHE A 830 26.00 -5.64 9.79
N ALA A 831 24.96 -5.55 10.61
CA ALA A 831 24.81 -4.50 11.60
C ALA A 831 24.34 -5.05 12.96
N THR A 832 24.85 -4.49 14.05
CA THR A 832 24.21 -4.61 15.36
C THR A 832 23.31 -3.41 15.60
N VAL A 833 22.24 -3.60 16.38
CA VAL A 833 21.37 -2.54 16.87
C VAL A 833 21.42 -2.51 18.39
N LYS A 834 21.83 -1.37 18.93
CA LYS A 834 22.10 -1.15 20.36
C LYS A 834 20.79 -1.10 21.15
N VAL A 835 20.73 -1.80 22.29
CA VAL A 835 19.54 -1.89 23.17
C VAL A 835 18.32 -2.42 22.40
N SER A 836 18.50 -3.44 21.55
CA SER A 836 17.41 -4.05 20.78
C SER A 836 17.28 -5.55 21.02
N ALA A 837 16.06 -6.07 20.86
CA ALA A 837 15.66 -7.44 21.19
C ALA A 837 15.45 -8.32 19.94
N CYS A 838 15.34 -9.64 20.13
CA CYS A 838 15.11 -10.65 19.08
C CYS A 838 13.92 -10.33 18.16
N VAL A 839 12.83 -9.83 18.77
CA VAL A 839 11.52 -9.60 18.11
C VAL A 839 11.26 -8.10 17.90
N PHE A 840 12.21 -7.22 18.22
CA PHE A 840 11.97 -5.76 18.21
C PHE A 840 13.19 -4.97 17.84
N ILE A 841 13.35 -4.76 16.55
CA ILE A 841 14.24 -3.74 16.01
C ILE A 841 13.36 -2.68 15.39
N ARG A 842 12.83 -1.80 16.26
CA ARG A 842 11.85 -0.76 15.92
C ARG A 842 12.44 0.43 15.17
N ARG A 843 13.78 0.58 15.16
CA ARG A 843 14.52 1.63 14.45
C ARG A 843 15.68 1.03 13.67
N ILE A 844 15.39 0.54 12.46
CA ILE A 844 16.35 0.57 11.37
C ILE A 844 15.73 1.49 10.33
N GLU A 845 16.32 2.65 10.13
CA GLU A 845 16.10 3.39 8.89
C GLU A 845 16.89 2.65 7.81
N LEU A 846 16.19 2.17 6.78
CA LEU A 846 16.82 1.63 5.59
C LEU A 846 17.50 2.77 4.84
N VAL A 847 18.72 3.11 5.25
CA VAL A 847 19.57 4.10 4.59
C VAL A 847 20.62 3.34 3.78
N ASP A 848 20.52 3.43 2.45
CA ASP A 848 21.56 2.96 1.54
C ASP A 848 22.88 3.65 1.86
N GLY A 849 23.92 2.87 2.17
CA GLY A 849 25.32 3.31 2.22
C GLY A 849 25.60 4.42 3.23
N ILE A 850 26.20 4.07 4.36
CA ILE A 850 26.54 5.05 5.40
C ILE A 850 27.35 6.24 4.86
N VAL A 851 26.71 7.42 4.77
CA VAL A 851 27.25 8.75 5.08
C VAL A 851 26.10 9.64 5.58
N ILE A 852 26.26 10.21 6.78
CA ILE A 852 25.41 11.28 7.30
C ILE A 852 25.83 12.59 6.65
N HIS A 853 24.92 13.26 5.93
CA HIS A 853 24.86 14.71 5.91
C HIS A 853 23.40 15.14 5.77
N GLY A 854 22.99 16.11 6.57
CA GLY A 854 21.62 16.62 6.61
C GLY A 854 21.17 17.32 5.34
N ALA A 855 19.85 17.50 5.25
CA ALA A 855 19.09 18.27 4.26
C ALA A 855 19.14 17.77 2.80
N GLN A 856 17.98 17.26 2.35
CA GLN A 856 17.47 17.23 0.97
C GLN A 856 18.37 16.65 -0.14
N LEU A 857 18.03 15.45 -0.65
CA LEU A 857 17.67 15.26 -2.07
C LEU A 857 17.04 13.86 -2.31
N VAL A 858 15.94 13.85 -3.05
CA VAL A 858 15.25 12.67 -3.60
C VAL A 858 16.00 12.21 -4.87
N ILE A 859 15.87 10.92 -5.19
CA ILE A 859 16.21 10.22 -6.45
C ILE A 859 17.70 9.95 -6.67
N PHE A 860 18.15 8.71 -6.42
CA PHE A 860 19.18 8.04 -7.26
C PHE A 860 19.17 6.51 -7.06
N PHE A 861 18.09 5.85 -7.50
CA PHE A 861 18.09 4.40 -7.74
C PHE A 861 17.68 4.04 -9.18
N ALA A 862 18.19 4.79 -10.17
CA ALA A 862 18.39 4.30 -11.55
C ALA A 862 19.03 5.40 -12.42
N ARG A 863 20.34 5.30 -12.73
CA ARG A 863 20.91 5.59 -14.06
C ARG A 863 22.44 5.37 -14.10
N VAL A 864 22.80 4.29 -14.80
CA VAL A 864 23.81 4.21 -15.87
C VAL A 864 25.32 4.26 -15.54
N VAL A 865 25.96 3.21 -16.07
CA VAL A 865 27.38 2.92 -16.26
C VAL A 865 28.09 4.00 -17.14
N VAL A 866 29.41 4.14 -16.94
CA VAL A 866 30.41 4.85 -17.78
C VAL A 866 30.58 6.34 -17.49
N ILE A 867 31.66 6.72 -16.77
CA ILE A 867 32.78 7.54 -17.30
C ILE A 867 34.07 7.16 -16.54
N ARG A 868 35.11 6.84 -17.32
CA ARG A 868 36.52 6.62 -16.95
C ARG A 868 37.20 7.93 -16.51
N LEU A 869 38.17 7.78 -15.59
CA LEU A 869 39.47 8.48 -15.53
C LEU A 869 39.49 10.02 -15.70
N GLN A 870 39.68 10.72 -14.58
CA GLN A 870 40.55 11.90 -14.36
C GLN A 870 40.26 12.34 -12.91
N SER A 871 41.20 12.53 -11.97
CA SER A 871 42.62 12.78 -12.05
C SER A 871 43.29 12.24 -10.79
N THR A 872 44.49 11.70 -10.98
CA THR A 872 45.51 11.60 -9.95
C THR A 872 45.90 13.00 -9.48
N GLY A 873 45.45 13.40 -8.30
CA GLY A 873 46.05 14.52 -7.55
C GLY A 873 47.30 14.03 -6.82
N ARG A 874 48.44 13.97 -7.53
CA ARG A 874 49.77 13.91 -6.89
C ARG A 874 50.09 15.30 -6.32
N ARG A 875 50.62 15.27 -5.10
CA ARG A 875 51.12 16.41 -4.33
C ARG A 875 52.29 17.15 -5.00
N ASN A 876 52.38 18.43 -4.63
CA ASN A 876 53.55 19.31 -4.50
C ASN A 876 54.11 20.04 -5.73
N ALA A 877 54.31 21.35 -5.47
CA ALA A 877 55.00 22.41 -6.21
C ALA A 877 54.27 23.01 -7.42
#